data_AF-A0A9P4WAI6-F1
#
_entry.id   AF-A0A9P4WAI6-F1
#
_cell.length_a   1.000
_cell.length_b   1.000
_cell.length_c   1.000
_cell.angle_alpha   90.00
_cell.angle_beta   90.00
_cell.angle_gamma   90.00
#
_symmetry.space_group_name_H-M   'P 1'
#
loop_
_entity.id
_entity.type
_entity.pdbx_description
1 polymer ?
#
loop_
_entity_poly.entity_id
_entity_poly.type
_entity_poly.pdbx_seq_one_letter_code
_entity_poly.pdbx_strand_id
1 'polypeptide(L)'
;MPGATSKSLATVTLLLLPFDVLTVILRFRARLARKVWGSDDWAMLVSLPFFIATTVSMVTLAFSGLGLRDDELQGDQMREGLFWYFLSGTIWTFWVTTLKWSIGFTILRIAVGKRWVVWSIYVALVMVTLTSISTGVFQLVQCKPMNAIWDADALAHGGECINRKYLAAMSTTLAAVSIATDWYMALIPIPLMWNLQMERRIKLSIGGLLGLGVFASIAGIVRFATIVRSTPAIASGKDYLHILDPIMTWAHAEPAIGMVAANLPALRPLLERALAFLSTLRSRPHTDECSAEPPAPKPSNPLALGAVQDDGDKGKGNDTRIMEGYGRDVVRSSPSDDESQADVIRSQQGARVKRKISFAERARRELEIDPAYKERSFAISKAQDDVEVRRSYRPFLLDEETSQSDWVSQLELSTVLKMVEDHIHNKGQDRLRVLVLHGSMRNRSYSRLLSYEASRILFRLGCDVRMYDPKGLPVKDDEQHSHPKVQELRELSKWSDGHIWISPEQHGNVTAVFKNQIDWIPLSTGSVRPTQGRTLAIAQVSGGSQSFNTVNTLRILGRWMRMFAIPNQSSIPMAYKQFTEPEDVEGGSRLMPSGNRDRLVDCMEEFVKYTLVMRPHFDLFGDRYSEREEKRSKAAKEEKLAAATSQHQPEVVAPDLKKL
;
A
#
# COMPACT_ATOMS: atom_id res chain seq x y z
N MET A 1 -38.52 5.12 -39.91
CA MET A 1 -38.32 6.22 -38.95
C MET A 1 -37.63 7.34 -39.69
N PRO A 2 -38.10 8.60 -39.59
CA PRO A 2 -37.32 9.72 -40.11
C PRO A 2 -35.92 9.70 -39.49
N GLY A 3 -34.90 10.00 -40.29
CA GLY A 3 -33.51 10.04 -39.82
C GLY A 3 -33.30 11.15 -38.78
N ALA A 4 -32.23 11.07 -37.99
CA ALA A 4 -31.88 12.12 -37.03
C ALA A 4 -31.68 13.47 -37.75
N THR A 5 -32.28 14.53 -37.22
CA THR A 5 -32.12 15.90 -37.73
C THR A 5 -30.69 16.38 -37.50
N SER A 6 -30.13 16.07 -36.33
CA SER A 6 -28.70 16.21 -36.04
C SER A 6 -28.00 14.85 -36.14
N LYS A 7 -27.29 14.64 -37.24
CA LYS A 7 -26.46 13.42 -37.44
C LYS A 7 -25.24 13.42 -36.53
N SER A 8 -24.65 14.57 -36.27
CA SER A 8 -23.49 14.79 -35.41
C SER A 8 -23.79 14.38 -33.96
N LEU A 9 -24.83 14.95 -33.36
CA LEU A 9 -25.21 14.66 -31.97
C LEU A 9 -25.63 13.20 -31.79
N ALA A 10 -26.47 12.67 -32.69
CA ALA A 10 -26.92 11.28 -32.62
C ALA A 10 -25.74 10.30 -32.72
N THR A 11 -24.82 10.55 -33.65
CA THR A 11 -23.65 9.67 -33.87
C THR A 11 -22.74 9.65 -32.65
N VAL A 12 -22.38 10.82 -32.11
CA VAL A 12 -21.50 10.91 -30.93
C VAL A 12 -22.14 10.25 -29.71
N THR A 13 -23.43 10.51 -29.47
CA THR A 13 -24.16 9.97 -28.33
C THR A 13 -24.25 8.44 -28.39
N LEU A 14 -24.66 7.88 -29.54
CA LEU A 14 -24.81 6.43 -29.71
C LEU A 14 -23.46 5.70 -29.73
N LEU A 15 -22.40 6.34 -30.23
CA LEU A 15 -21.06 5.75 -30.29
C LEU A 15 -20.41 5.65 -28.90
N LEU A 16 -20.55 6.68 -28.06
CA LEU A 16 -19.91 6.73 -26.73
C LEU A 16 -20.68 5.94 -25.66
N LEU A 17 -22.01 5.89 -25.75
CA LEU A 17 -22.90 5.19 -24.82
C LEU A 17 -22.45 3.76 -24.45
N PRO A 18 -22.13 2.84 -25.39
CA PRO A 18 -21.71 1.49 -25.03
C PRO A 18 -20.40 1.46 -24.23
N PHE A 19 -19.47 2.39 -24.50
CA PHE A 19 -18.21 2.47 -23.75
C PHE A 19 -18.44 2.97 -22.33
N ASP A 20 -19.29 3.98 -22.15
CA ASP A 20 -19.64 4.50 -20.82
C ASP A 20 -20.32 3.43 -19.96
N VAL A 21 -21.34 2.77 -20.51
CA VAL A 21 -22.06 1.69 -19.82
C VAL A 21 -21.10 0.54 -19.47
N LEU A 22 -20.26 0.11 -20.41
CA LEU A 22 -19.31 -0.98 -20.18
C LEU A 22 -18.30 -0.62 -19.08
N THR A 23 -17.72 0.58 -19.12
CA THR A 23 -16.70 1.00 -18.14
C THR A 23 -17.28 1.16 -16.74
N VAL A 24 -18.51 1.67 -16.62
CA VAL A 24 -19.24 1.75 -15.34
C VAL A 24 -19.54 0.36 -14.78
N ILE A 25 -20.06 -0.57 -15.60
CA ILE A 25 -20.35 -1.94 -15.16
C ILE A 25 -19.07 -2.65 -14.68
N LEU A 26 -17.99 -2.54 -15.46
CA LEU A 26 -16.71 -3.13 -15.11
C LEU A 26 -16.14 -2.52 -13.82
N ARG A 27 -16.34 -1.21 -13.59
CA ARG A 27 -15.92 -0.53 -12.36
C ARG A 27 -16.60 -1.15 -11.15
N PHE A 28 -17.94 -1.22 -11.16
CA PHE A 28 -18.67 -1.78 -10.03
C PHE A 28 -18.35 -3.26 -9.83
N ARG A 29 -18.22 -4.05 -10.91
CA ARG A 29 -17.74 -5.45 -10.81
C ARG A 29 -16.37 -5.56 -10.15
N ALA A 30 -15.41 -4.72 -10.54
CA ALA A 30 -14.07 -4.70 -9.95
C ALA A 30 -14.09 -4.32 -8.46
N ARG A 31 -14.98 -3.38 -8.07
CA ARG A 31 -15.16 -2.93 -6.69
C ARG A 31 -15.86 -3.98 -5.82
N LEU A 32 -16.92 -4.61 -6.32
CA LEU A 32 -17.61 -5.71 -5.65
C LEU A 32 -16.67 -6.90 -5.43
N ALA A 33 -15.88 -7.29 -6.44
CA ALA A 33 -14.94 -8.40 -6.34
C ALA A 33 -13.84 -8.17 -5.28
N ARG A 34 -13.48 -6.90 -5.03
CA ARG A 34 -12.40 -6.52 -4.10
C ARG A 34 -12.88 -6.10 -2.71
N LYS A 35 -14.18 -5.78 -2.56
CA LYS A 35 -14.75 -5.19 -1.34
C LYS A 35 -14.06 -3.89 -0.88
N VAL A 36 -13.47 -3.12 -1.80
CA VAL A 36 -12.80 -1.83 -1.51
C VAL A 36 -13.57 -0.69 -2.16
N TRP A 37 -14.56 -0.18 -1.42
CA TRP A 37 -15.36 0.99 -1.78
C TRP A 37 -14.68 2.28 -1.31
N GLY A 38 -15.00 3.41 -1.94
CA GLY A 38 -14.94 4.67 -1.22
C GLY A 38 -15.60 5.82 -1.94
N SER A 39 -15.20 7.04 -1.58
CA SER A 39 -15.96 8.27 -1.90
C SER A 39 -16.12 8.54 -3.40
N ASP A 40 -15.16 8.14 -4.23
CA ASP A 40 -15.22 8.22 -5.69
C ASP A 40 -16.32 7.33 -6.30
N ASP A 41 -16.56 6.16 -5.71
CA ASP A 41 -17.58 5.21 -6.18
C ASP A 41 -18.99 5.69 -5.83
N TRP A 42 -19.17 6.31 -4.65
CA TRP A 42 -20.42 6.96 -4.27
C TRP A 42 -20.75 8.16 -5.15
N ALA A 43 -19.76 9.01 -5.46
CA ALA A 43 -19.93 10.12 -6.39
C ALA A 43 -20.29 9.64 -7.81
N MET A 44 -19.69 8.53 -8.26
CA MET A 44 -20.05 7.91 -9.54
C MET A 44 -21.49 7.38 -9.52
N LEU A 45 -21.93 6.72 -8.45
CA LEU A 45 -23.30 6.23 -8.28
C LEU A 45 -24.32 7.37 -8.37
N VAL A 46 -24.02 8.52 -7.74
CA VAL A 46 -24.85 9.73 -7.82
C VAL A 46 -24.86 10.33 -9.23
N SER A 47 -23.79 10.19 -10.00
CA SER A 47 -23.72 10.69 -11.39
C SER A 47 -24.57 9.90 -12.39
N LEU A 48 -24.82 8.60 -12.15
CA LEU A 48 -25.54 7.72 -13.06
C LEU A 48 -26.95 8.18 -13.45
N PRO A 49 -27.83 8.62 -12.53
CA PRO A 49 -29.15 9.11 -12.91
C PRO A 49 -29.06 10.34 -13.83
N PHE A 50 -28.13 11.26 -13.55
CA PHE A 50 -27.91 12.43 -14.39
C PHE A 50 -27.33 12.09 -15.77
N PHE A 51 -26.43 11.11 -15.83
CA PHE A 51 -25.93 10.56 -17.09
C PHE A 51 -27.06 9.98 -17.94
N ILE A 52 -27.87 9.07 -17.38
CA ILE A 52 -28.97 8.43 -18.09
C ILE A 52 -29.97 9.49 -18.59
N ALA A 53 -30.37 10.42 -17.72
CA ALA A 53 -31.31 11.47 -18.07
C ALA A 53 -30.75 12.39 -19.16
N THR A 54 -29.47 12.79 -19.07
CA THR A 54 -28.82 13.62 -20.10
C THR A 54 -28.76 12.88 -21.43
N THR A 55 -28.34 11.61 -21.44
CA THR A 55 -28.23 10.82 -22.67
C THR A 55 -29.58 10.63 -23.35
N VAL A 56 -30.64 10.30 -22.61
CA VAL A 56 -32.00 10.20 -23.16
C VAL A 56 -32.47 11.54 -23.73
N SER A 57 -32.24 12.64 -23.01
CA SER A 57 -32.61 13.99 -23.46
C SER A 57 -31.80 14.46 -24.69
N MET A 58 -30.55 14.02 -24.84
CA MET A 58 -29.70 14.36 -25.99
C MET A 58 -30.05 13.52 -27.23
N VAL A 59 -30.42 12.25 -27.04
CA VAL A 59 -30.94 11.41 -28.14
C VAL A 59 -32.24 12.02 -28.66
N THR A 60 -33.19 12.35 -27.79
CA THR A 60 -34.47 12.98 -28.19
C THR A 60 -34.24 14.32 -28.90
N LEU A 61 -33.39 15.20 -28.34
CA LEU A 61 -33.00 16.46 -28.97
C LEU A 61 -32.45 16.28 -30.40
N ALA A 62 -31.70 15.21 -30.67
CA ALA A 62 -31.14 14.92 -31.99
C ALA A 62 -32.20 14.58 -33.05
N PHE A 63 -33.43 14.25 -32.64
CA PHE A 63 -34.58 13.98 -33.52
C PHE A 63 -35.62 15.10 -33.53
N SER A 64 -35.58 16.05 -32.59
CA SER A 64 -36.58 17.12 -32.42
C SER A 64 -36.25 18.42 -33.19
N GLY A 65 -35.45 18.36 -34.27
CA GLY A 65 -35.18 19.53 -35.13
C GLY A 65 -33.84 20.26 -34.88
N LEU A 66 -32.98 19.76 -33.98
CA LEU A 66 -31.63 20.29 -33.80
C LEU A 66 -30.82 20.17 -35.11
N GLY A 67 -30.08 21.21 -35.48
CA GLY A 67 -29.23 21.25 -36.68
C GLY A 67 -29.89 21.80 -37.95
N LEU A 68 -31.21 21.98 -37.95
CA LEU A 68 -31.96 22.58 -39.06
C LEU A 68 -31.96 24.12 -38.95
N ARG A 69 -32.02 24.79 -40.10
CA ARG A 69 -32.21 26.25 -40.17
C ARG A 69 -33.67 26.64 -39.96
N ASP A 70 -33.93 27.92 -39.67
CA ASP A 70 -35.27 28.39 -39.34
C ASP A 70 -36.28 28.17 -40.48
N ASP A 71 -35.82 28.13 -41.73
CA ASP A 71 -36.60 27.88 -42.96
C ASP A 71 -36.89 26.40 -43.24
N GLU A 72 -36.15 25.48 -42.62
CA GLU A 72 -36.26 24.03 -42.84
C GLU A 72 -37.11 23.33 -41.76
N LEU A 73 -37.42 24.02 -40.66
CA LEU A 73 -38.21 23.49 -39.55
C LEU A 73 -39.69 23.33 -39.93
N GLN A 74 -40.29 22.20 -39.56
CA GLN A 74 -41.69 21.90 -39.84
C GLN A 74 -42.49 21.66 -38.55
N GLY A 75 -43.66 22.29 -38.44
CA GLY A 75 -44.57 22.11 -37.30
C GLY A 75 -43.98 22.55 -35.96
N ASP A 76 -44.24 21.77 -34.90
CA ASP A 76 -43.83 22.09 -33.52
C ASP A 76 -42.36 21.77 -33.20
N GLN A 77 -41.54 21.43 -34.20
CA GLN A 77 -40.13 21.07 -34.02
C GLN A 77 -39.31 22.15 -33.31
N MET A 78 -39.60 23.44 -33.56
CA MET A 78 -38.89 24.52 -32.88
C MET A 78 -39.16 24.54 -31.37
N ARG A 79 -40.42 24.37 -30.97
CA ARG A 79 -40.83 24.30 -29.55
C ARG A 79 -40.23 23.06 -28.87
N GLU A 80 -40.31 21.92 -29.54
CA GLU A 80 -39.81 20.65 -29.01
C GLU A 80 -38.27 20.67 -28.88
N GLY A 81 -37.55 21.16 -29.89
CA GLY A 81 -36.10 21.30 -29.87
C GLY A 81 -35.61 22.26 -28.79
N LEU A 82 -36.28 23.40 -28.58
CA LEU A 82 -35.95 24.34 -27.51
C LEU A 82 -36.23 23.76 -26.11
N PHE A 83 -37.32 22.99 -25.96
CA PHE A 83 -37.64 22.31 -24.71
C PHE A 83 -36.57 21.28 -24.34
N TRP A 84 -36.22 20.38 -25.27
CA TRP A 84 -35.18 19.38 -25.02
C TRP A 84 -33.79 20.01 -24.83
N TYR A 85 -33.48 21.11 -25.53
CA TYR A 85 -32.26 21.88 -25.30
C TYR A 85 -32.18 22.43 -23.86
N PHE A 86 -33.27 23.04 -23.37
CA PHE A 86 -33.34 23.55 -22.01
C PHE A 86 -33.22 22.43 -20.96
N LEU A 87 -33.98 21.36 -21.13
CA LEU A 87 -34.00 20.23 -20.21
C LEU A 87 -32.64 19.52 -20.16
N SER A 88 -32.07 19.22 -21.33
CA SER A 88 -30.77 18.57 -21.44
C SER A 88 -29.64 19.45 -20.89
N GLY A 89 -29.66 20.76 -21.18
CA GLY A 89 -28.71 21.73 -20.64
C GLY A 89 -28.72 21.80 -19.11
N THR A 90 -29.91 21.80 -18.51
CA THR A 90 -30.06 21.87 -17.05
C THR A 90 -29.52 20.60 -16.37
N ILE A 91 -29.95 19.43 -16.84
CA ILE A 91 -29.51 18.13 -16.29
C ILE A 91 -28.00 17.93 -16.49
N TRP A 92 -27.48 18.37 -17.64
CA TRP A 92 -26.07 18.30 -17.97
C TRP A 92 -25.17 19.02 -16.95
N THR A 93 -25.59 20.17 -16.40
CA THR A 93 -24.81 20.88 -15.36
C THR A 93 -24.60 20.05 -14.09
N PHE A 94 -25.57 19.20 -13.72
CA PHE A 94 -25.44 18.29 -12.60
C PHE A 94 -24.56 17.08 -12.93
N TRP A 95 -24.69 16.56 -14.15
CA TRP A 95 -23.86 15.43 -14.60
C TRP A 95 -22.38 15.79 -14.62
N VAL A 96 -21.99 16.91 -15.23
CA VAL A 96 -20.58 17.33 -15.32
C VAL A 96 -19.98 17.59 -13.92
N THR A 97 -20.77 18.11 -12.99
CA THR A 97 -20.31 18.41 -11.61
C THR A 97 -20.09 17.14 -10.79
N THR A 98 -21.08 16.24 -10.78
CA THR A 98 -20.99 14.96 -10.05
C THR A 98 -19.90 14.05 -10.62
N LEU A 99 -19.67 14.11 -11.94
CA LEU A 99 -18.55 13.44 -12.59
C LEU A 99 -17.20 14.00 -12.12
N LYS A 100 -17.03 15.33 -12.06
CA LYS A 100 -15.81 15.96 -11.55
C LYS A 100 -15.56 15.62 -10.08
N TRP A 101 -16.61 15.45 -9.26
CA TRP A 101 -16.46 14.95 -7.89
C TRP A 101 -15.89 13.53 -7.85
N SER A 102 -16.36 12.63 -8.73
CA SER A 102 -15.80 11.27 -8.81
C SER A 102 -14.32 11.27 -9.20
N ILE A 103 -13.93 12.07 -10.19
CA ILE A 103 -12.52 12.25 -10.60
C ILE A 103 -11.69 12.85 -9.46
N GLY A 104 -12.17 13.93 -8.85
CA GLY A 104 -11.49 14.61 -7.74
C GLY A 104 -11.27 13.70 -6.53
N PHE A 105 -12.28 12.92 -6.13
CA PHE A 105 -12.13 11.93 -5.05
C PHE A 105 -11.18 10.79 -5.41
N THR A 106 -11.11 10.40 -6.69
CA THR A 106 -10.14 9.41 -7.15
C THR A 106 -8.72 9.93 -7.01
N ILE A 107 -8.47 11.21 -7.34
CA ILE A 107 -7.15 11.84 -7.17
C ILE A 107 -6.83 12.05 -5.69
N LEU A 108 -7.80 12.47 -4.86
CA LEU A 108 -7.62 12.62 -3.41
C LEU A 108 -7.22 11.32 -2.73
N ARG A 109 -7.75 10.18 -3.19
CA ARG A 109 -7.33 8.85 -2.71
C ARG A 109 -5.87 8.53 -3.04
N ILE A 110 -5.32 9.08 -4.12
CA ILE A 110 -3.92 8.88 -4.53
C ILE A 110 -2.99 9.87 -3.78
N ALA A 111 -3.45 11.08 -3.49
CA ALA A 111 -2.67 12.17 -2.90
C ALA A 111 -2.52 12.12 -1.37
N VAL A 112 -2.39 10.93 -0.77
CA VAL A 112 -2.30 10.78 0.70
C VAL A 112 -0.97 11.35 1.23
N GLY A 113 -1.05 12.29 2.18
CA GLY A 113 0.10 12.81 2.92
C GLY A 113 0.56 14.22 2.53
N LYS A 114 0.11 14.80 1.41
CA LYS A 114 0.46 16.18 1.00
C LYS A 114 -0.71 17.14 1.19
N ARG A 115 -0.80 17.76 2.36
CA ARG A 115 -1.92 18.65 2.75
C ARG A 115 -2.20 19.75 1.72
N TRP A 116 -1.18 20.36 1.11
CA TRP A 116 -1.36 21.42 0.11
C TRP A 116 -2.09 20.94 -1.16
N VAL A 117 -1.80 19.72 -1.63
CA VAL A 117 -2.46 19.09 -2.79
C VAL A 117 -3.92 18.78 -2.48
N VAL A 118 -4.18 18.31 -1.27
CA VAL A 118 -5.54 17.99 -0.81
C VAL A 118 -6.40 19.25 -0.76
N TRP A 119 -5.91 20.32 -0.12
CA TRP A 119 -6.63 21.60 -0.04
C TRP A 119 -6.90 22.20 -1.42
N SER A 120 -5.93 22.12 -2.33
CA SER A 120 -6.07 22.72 -3.65
C SER A 120 -7.06 21.96 -4.55
N ILE A 121 -7.18 20.63 -4.40
CA ILE A 121 -8.24 19.84 -5.07
C ILE A 121 -9.63 20.22 -4.52
N TYR A 122 -9.77 20.41 -3.20
CA TYR A 122 -11.04 20.87 -2.64
C TYR A 122 -11.45 22.25 -3.18
N VAL A 123 -10.50 23.18 -3.29
CA VAL A 123 -10.76 24.50 -3.90
C VAL A 123 -11.25 24.37 -5.35
N ALA A 124 -10.62 23.51 -6.15
CA ALA A 124 -11.04 23.26 -7.53
C ALA A 124 -12.46 22.64 -7.61
N LEU A 125 -12.79 21.70 -6.72
CA LEU A 125 -14.11 21.08 -6.65
C LEU A 125 -15.19 22.08 -6.22
N VAL A 126 -14.91 22.92 -5.23
CA VAL A 126 -15.83 23.97 -4.77
C VAL A 126 -16.07 24.99 -5.89
N MET A 127 -14.99 25.45 -6.54
CA MET A 127 -15.08 26.41 -7.64
C MET A 127 -16.00 25.91 -8.77
N VAL A 128 -15.78 24.69 -9.27
CA VAL A 128 -16.60 24.15 -10.37
C VAL A 128 -18.06 23.97 -9.94
N THR A 129 -18.28 23.49 -8.71
CA THR A 129 -19.63 23.28 -8.18
C THR A 129 -20.40 24.59 -8.10
N LEU A 130 -19.77 25.65 -7.58
CA LEU A 130 -20.41 26.97 -7.48
C LEU A 130 -20.76 27.54 -8.85
N THR A 131 -19.86 27.44 -9.84
CA THR A 131 -20.13 27.93 -11.19
C THR A 131 -21.19 27.10 -11.93
N SER A 132 -21.26 25.78 -11.68
CA SER A 132 -22.31 24.94 -12.24
C SER A 132 -23.67 25.26 -11.63
N ILE A 133 -23.74 25.42 -10.30
CA ILE A 133 -24.98 25.82 -9.60
C ILE A 133 -25.45 27.18 -10.09
N SER A 134 -24.56 28.17 -10.20
CA SER A 134 -24.95 29.50 -10.69
C SER A 134 -25.51 29.45 -12.11
N THR A 135 -24.91 28.63 -12.98
CA THR A 135 -25.36 28.47 -14.36
C THR A 135 -26.68 27.70 -14.45
N GLY A 136 -26.84 26.62 -13.68
CA GLY A 136 -28.08 25.84 -13.64
C GLY A 136 -29.25 26.66 -13.08
N VAL A 137 -29.02 27.41 -12.00
CA VAL A 137 -30.04 28.34 -11.47
C VAL A 137 -30.39 29.40 -12.50
N PHE A 138 -29.39 30.00 -13.17
CA PHE A 138 -29.63 30.98 -14.22
C PHE A 138 -30.50 30.41 -15.37
N GLN A 139 -30.22 29.18 -15.82
CA GLN A 139 -31.04 28.50 -16.83
C GLN A 139 -32.50 28.37 -16.41
N LEU A 140 -32.77 28.02 -15.15
CA LEU A 140 -34.14 27.88 -14.63
C LEU A 140 -34.89 29.22 -14.52
N VAL A 141 -34.20 30.32 -14.22
CA VAL A 141 -34.82 31.63 -13.94
C VAL A 141 -34.72 32.63 -15.10
N GLN A 142 -34.19 32.22 -16.26
CA GLN A 142 -33.92 33.13 -17.38
C GLN A 142 -35.19 33.75 -18.00
N CYS A 143 -36.36 33.14 -17.80
CA CYS A 143 -37.64 33.70 -18.25
C CYS A 143 -38.71 33.59 -17.16
N LYS A 144 -39.65 34.55 -17.16
CA LYS A 144 -40.85 34.55 -16.32
C LYS A 144 -42.09 34.64 -17.22
N PRO A 145 -42.98 33.65 -17.23
CA PRO A 145 -42.88 32.31 -16.63
C PRO A 145 -41.86 31.40 -17.36
N MET A 146 -41.40 30.34 -16.70
CA MET A 146 -40.32 29.46 -17.21
C MET A 146 -40.62 28.82 -18.58
N ASN A 147 -41.89 28.53 -18.87
CA ASN A 147 -42.31 27.94 -20.15
C ASN A 147 -42.08 28.87 -21.36
N ALA A 148 -41.91 30.18 -21.15
CA ALA A 148 -41.58 31.14 -22.22
C ALA A 148 -40.19 30.90 -22.84
N ILE A 149 -39.38 29.99 -22.30
CA ILE A 149 -38.08 29.59 -22.87
C ILE A 149 -38.27 28.83 -24.20
N TRP A 150 -39.26 27.96 -24.27
CA TRP A 150 -39.51 27.08 -25.43
C TRP A 150 -40.86 27.33 -26.10
N ASP A 151 -41.79 27.98 -25.41
CA ASP A 151 -43.13 28.27 -25.90
C ASP A 151 -43.25 29.73 -26.34
N ALA A 152 -43.36 29.95 -27.65
CA ALA A 152 -43.49 31.29 -28.22
C ALA A 152 -44.81 31.97 -27.82
N ASP A 153 -45.88 31.20 -27.58
CA ASP A 153 -47.16 31.73 -27.16
C ASP A 153 -47.08 32.31 -25.74
N ALA A 154 -46.37 31.64 -24.84
CA ALA A 154 -46.14 32.14 -23.49
C ALA A 154 -45.32 33.44 -23.48
N LEU A 155 -44.42 33.63 -24.45
CA LEU A 155 -43.67 34.87 -24.63
C LEU A 155 -44.59 35.99 -25.16
N ALA A 156 -45.48 35.70 -26.10
CA ALA A 156 -46.42 36.66 -26.67
C ALA A 156 -47.46 37.19 -25.65
N HIS A 157 -47.82 36.39 -24.66
CA HIS A 157 -48.81 36.74 -23.62
C HIS A 157 -48.21 37.44 -22.39
N GLY A 158 -47.10 38.18 -22.56
CA GLY A 158 -46.47 38.97 -21.50
C GLY A 158 -45.34 38.25 -20.75
N GLY A 159 -44.78 37.19 -21.33
CA GLY A 159 -43.56 36.56 -20.80
C GLY A 159 -42.34 37.45 -21.01
N GLU A 160 -41.49 37.57 -20.00
CA GLU A 160 -40.23 38.33 -20.09
C GLU A 160 -39.04 37.38 -19.96
N CYS A 161 -38.10 37.47 -20.90
CA CYS A 161 -36.86 36.69 -20.91
C CYS A 161 -35.63 37.60 -20.85
N ILE A 162 -34.65 37.18 -20.05
CA ILE A 162 -33.34 37.81 -19.98
C ILE A 162 -32.62 37.62 -21.32
N ASN A 163 -31.87 38.65 -21.74
CA ASN A 163 -31.18 38.65 -23.02
C ASN A 163 -30.22 37.44 -23.15
N ARG A 164 -30.28 36.74 -24.29
CA ARG A 164 -29.47 35.56 -24.64
C ARG A 164 -27.95 35.79 -24.54
N LYS A 165 -27.50 37.05 -24.60
CA LYS A 165 -26.10 37.43 -24.34
C LYS A 165 -25.61 37.00 -22.96
N TYR A 166 -26.45 37.10 -21.92
CA TYR A 166 -26.09 36.68 -20.57
C TYR A 166 -26.03 35.16 -20.43
N LEU A 167 -26.90 34.45 -21.15
CA LEU A 167 -26.84 32.99 -21.25
C LEU A 167 -25.51 32.54 -21.86
N ALA A 168 -25.13 33.14 -23.00
CA ALA A 168 -23.82 32.87 -23.63
C ALA A 168 -22.67 33.17 -22.65
N ALA A 169 -22.69 34.31 -21.96
CA ALA A 169 -21.65 34.69 -21.00
C ALA A 169 -21.53 33.70 -19.81
N MET A 170 -22.65 33.25 -19.25
CA MET A 170 -22.65 32.25 -18.17
C MET A 170 -22.14 30.90 -18.67
N SER A 171 -22.59 30.44 -19.84
CA SER A 171 -22.11 29.20 -20.46
C SER A 171 -20.61 29.25 -20.81
N THR A 172 -20.11 30.40 -21.28
CA THR A 172 -18.67 30.63 -21.51
C THR A 172 -17.88 30.57 -20.20
N THR A 173 -18.41 31.15 -19.12
CA THR A 173 -17.77 31.13 -17.79
C THR A 173 -17.68 29.70 -17.26
N LEU A 174 -18.77 28.93 -17.36
CA LEU A 174 -18.79 27.52 -16.96
C LEU A 174 -17.82 26.68 -17.80
N ALA A 175 -17.76 26.90 -19.11
CA ALA A 175 -16.81 26.21 -19.99
C ALA A 175 -15.36 26.53 -19.62
N ALA A 176 -15.03 27.80 -19.35
CA ALA A 176 -13.69 28.20 -18.93
C ALA A 176 -13.27 27.55 -17.59
N VAL A 177 -14.16 27.54 -16.60
CA VAL A 177 -13.88 26.90 -15.30
C VAL A 177 -13.81 25.38 -15.43
N SER A 178 -14.65 24.76 -16.28
CA SER A 178 -14.57 23.33 -16.57
C SER A 178 -13.20 22.96 -17.16
N ILE A 179 -12.75 23.67 -18.19
CA ILE A 179 -11.45 23.44 -18.83
C ILE A 179 -10.32 23.66 -17.82
N ALA A 180 -10.34 24.76 -17.07
CA ALA A 180 -9.31 25.07 -16.08
C ALA A 180 -9.21 23.96 -15.01
N THR A 181 -10.35 23.45 -14.54
CA THR A 181 -10.39 22.39 -13.55
C THR A 181 -9.95 21.03 -14.10
N ASP A 182 -10.25 20.73 -15.37
CA ASP A 182 -9.76 19.50 -16.02
C ASP A 182 -8.25 19.50 -16.19
N TRP A 183 -7.68 20.61 -16.67
CA TRP A 183 -6.23 20.78 -16.76
C TRP A 183 -5.57 20.73 -15.38
N TYR A 184 -6.18 21.38 -14.38
CA TYR A 184 -5.68 21.34 -13.02
C TYR A 184 -5.65 19.91 -12.45
N MET A 185 -6.76 19.17 -12.57
CA MET A 185 -6.87 17.79 -12.08
C MET A 185 -6.00 16.81 -12.88
N ALA A 186 -5.76 17.05 -14.18
CA ALA A 186 -4.85 16.25 -15.00
C ALA A 186 -3.38 16.55 -14.70
N LEU A 187 -3.01 17.79 -14.37
CA LEU A 187 -1.62 18.16 -14.13
C LEU A 187 -1.18 17.90 -12.68
N ILE A 188 -2.07 18.01 -11.69
CA ILE A 188 -1.69 17.88 -10.27
C ILE A 188 -1.03 16.54 -9.89
N PRO A 189 -1.37 15.39 -10.51
CA PRO A 189 -0.71 14.12 -10.21
C PRO A 189 0.70 14.05 -10.82
N ILE A 190 1.03 14.87 -11.82
CA ILE A 190 2.32 14.83 -12.51
C ILE A 190 3.48 15.24 -11.56
N PRO A 191 3.46 16.40 -10.87
CA PRO A 191 4.46 16.73 -9.85
C PRO A 191 4.44 15.78 -8.65
N LEU A 192 3.29 15.19 -8.32
CA LEU A 192 3.19 14.18 -7.27
C LEU A 192 4.01 12.93 -7.61
N MET A 193 4.05 12.54 -8.88
CA MET A 193 4.68 11.30 -9.35
C MET A 193 6.01 11.50 -10.08
N TRP A 194 6.44 12.75 -10.32
CA TRP A 194 7.67 13.06 -11.07
C TRP A 194 8.92 12.46 -10.42
N ASN A 195 8.90 12.29 -9.09
CA ASN A 195 10.00 11.72 -8.32
C ASN A 195 9.70 10.29 -7.80
N LEU A 196 8.66 9.63 -8.32
CA LEU A 196 8.22 8.31 -7.89
C LEU A 196 8.63 7.26 -8.93
N GLN A 197 9.65 6.47 -8.63
CA GLN A 197 10.16 5.35 -9.45
C GLN A 197 9.13 4.19 -9.44
N MET A 198 8.11 4.28 -10.29
CA MET A 198 7.08 3.25 -10.46
C MET A 198 7.46 2.35 -11.64
N GLU A 199 7.19 1.04 -11.53
CA GLU A 199 7.31 0.09 -12.64
C GLU A 199 6.63 0.65 -13.91
N ARG A 200 7.29 0.57 -15.08
CA ARG A 200 6.86 1.25 -16.32
C ARG A 200 5.39 0.99 -16.67
N ARG A 201 4.85 -0.18 -16.33
CA ARG A 201 3.43 -0.56 -16.53
C ARG A 201 2.48 0.34 -15.74
N ILE A 202 2.86 0.70 -14.51
CA ILE A 202 2.08 1.58 -13.64
C ILE A 202 2.18 3.03 -14.11
N LYS A 203 3.38 3.44 -14.53
CA LYS A 203 3.61 4.76 -15.13
C LYS A 203 2.83 4.93 -16.43
N LEU A 204 2.71 3.88 -17.24
CA LEU A 204 1.90 3.88 -18.48
C LEU A 204 0.40 3.92 -18.18
N SER A 205 -0.08 3.18 -17.19
CA SER A 205 -1.49 3.18 -16.79
C SER A 205 -1.94 4.53 -16.21
N ILE A 206 -1.11 5.14 -15.35
CA ILE A 206 -1.41 6.47 -14.81
C ILE A 206 -1.19 7.54 -15.88
N GLY A 207 -0.17 7.41 -16.74
CA GLY A 207 0.00 8.27 -17.91
C GLY A 207 -1.20 8.23 -18.86
N GLY A 208 -1.81 7.05 -19.08
CA GLY A 208 -3.03 6.89 -19.86
C GLY A 208 -4.26 7.53 -19.19
N LEU A 209 -4.37 7.43 -17.87
CA LEU A 209 -5.40 8.14 -17.09
C LEU A 209 -5.27 9.67 -17.21
N LEU A 210 -4.04 10.20 -17.11
CA LEU A 210 -3.76 11.63 -17.24
C LEU A 210 -3.96 12.12 -18.68
N GLY A 211 -3.57 11.31 -19.67
CA GLY A 211 -3.75 11.60 -21.09
C GLY A 211 -5.22 11.68 -21.50
N LEU A 212 -6.08 10.82 -20.95
CA LEU A 212 -7.52 10.86 -21.22
C LEU A 212 -8.21 12.08 -20.57
N GLY A 213 -7.71 12.57 -19.44
CA GLY A 213 -8.17 13.84 -18.85
C GLY A 213 -7.85 15.06 -19.73
N VAL A 214 -6.65 15.10 -20.31
CA VAL A 214 -6.29 16.13 -21.30
C VAL A 214 -7.13 15.98 -22.57
N PHE A 215 -7.38 14.75 -23.03
CA PHE A 215 -8.20 14.49 -24.21
C PHE A 215 -9.67 14.94 -24.02
N ALA A 216 -10.27 14.70 -22.86
CA ALA A 216 -11.61 15.20 -22.53
C ALA A 216 -11.68 16.75 -22.59
N SER A 217 -10.59 17.43 -22.18
CA SER A 217 -10.54 18.90 -22.24
C SER A 217 -10.51 19.46 -23.67
N ILE A 218 -10.07 18.69 -24.67
CA ILE A 218 -10.08 19.11 -26.08
C ILE A 218 -11.54 19.33 -26.54
N ALA A 219 -12.44 18.42 -26.18
CA ALA A 219 -13.87 18.58 -26.43
C ALA A 219 -14.42 19.86 -25.78
N GLY A 220 -14.02 20.14 -24.54
CA GLY A 220 -14.36 21.38 -23.83
C GLY A 220 -13.82 22.65 -24.53
N ILE A 221 -12.57 22.62 -25.03
CA ILE A 221 -11.95 23.74 -25.76
C ILE A 221 -12.67 24.00 -27.07
N VAL A 222 -12.99 22.96 -27.84
CA VAL A 222 -13.75 23.12 -29.09
C VAL A 222 -15.13 23.70 -28.78
N ARG A 223 -15.82 23.21 -27.74
CA ARG A 223 -17.10 23.79 -27.29
C ARG A 223 -16.97 25.25 -26.88
N PHE A 224 -15.93 25.60 -26.13
CA PHE A 224 -15.67 26.98 -25.72
C PHE A 224 -15.48 27.88 -26.95
N ALA A 225 -14.68 27.44 -27.92
CA ALA A 225 -14.43 28.17 -29.15
C ALA A 225 -15.71 28.33 -30.00
N THR A 226 -16.55 27.29 -30.11
CA THR A 226 -17.82 27.37 -30.84
C THR A 226 -18.80 28.31 -30.15
N ILE A 227 -18.92 28.28 -28.82
CA ILE A 227 -19.78 29.22 -28.07
C ILE A 227 -19.33 30.67 -28.30
N VAL A 228 -18.03 30.96 -28.16
CA VAL A 228 -17.49 32.32 -28.32
C VAL A 228 -17.67 32.81 -29.76
N ARG A 229 -17.35 31.98 -30.75
CA ARG A 229 -17.52 32.34 -32.17
C ARG A 229 -18.99 32.57 -32.53
N SER A 230 -19.88 31.79 -31.94
CA SER A 230 -21.32 31.87 -32.20
C SER A 230 -22.06 32.87 -31.31
N THR A 231 -21.40 33.55 -30.38
CA THR A 231 -22.04 34.49 -29.44
C THR A 231 -22.83 35.61 -30.14
N PRO A 232 -22.32 36.27 -31.21
CA PRO A 232 -23.09 37.27 -31.93
C PRO A 232 -24.36 36.71 -32.58
N ALA A 233 -24.27 35.50 -33.12
CA ALA A 233 -25.40 34.82 -33.77
C ALA A 233 -26.44 34.33 -32.73
N ILE A 234 -25.98 33.82 -31.58
CA ILE A 234 -26.82 33.46 -30.42
C ILE A 234 -27.60 34.68 -29.90
N ALA A 235 -26.97 35.85 -29.87
CA ALA A 235 -27.63 37.09 -29.46
C ALA A 235 -28.70 37.55 -30.46
N SER A 236 -28.50 37.27 -31.76
CA SER A 236 -29.47 37.62 -32.81
C SER A 236 -30.69 36.70 -32.86
N GLY A 237 -30.59 35.47 -32.33
CA GLY A 237 -31.68 34.51 -32.29
C GLY A 237 -32.04 33.84 -33.63
N LYS A 238 -31.41 34.24 -34.73
CA LYS A 238 -31.61 33.65 -36.07
C LYS A 238 -30.85 32.32 -36.22
N ASP A 239 -31.48 31.33 -36.85
CA ASP A 239 -30.95 29.97 -37.08
C ASP A 239 -30.44 29.33 -35.79
N TYR A 240 -31.17 29.53 -34.69
CA TYR A 240 -30.69 29.24 -33.34
C TYR A 240 -30.42 27.73 -33.15
N LEU A 241 -31.31 26.85 -33.63
CA LEU A 241 -31.14 25.40 -33.51
C LEU A 241 -30.00 24.85 -34.39
N HIS A 242 -29.71 25.48 -35.53
CA HIS A 242 -28.56 25.14 -36.37
C HIS A 242 -27.23 25.48 -35.67
N ILE A 243 -27.17 26.63 -34.99
CA ILE A 243 -25.96 27.07 -34.26
C ILE A 243 -25.68 26.19 -33.03
N LEU A 244 -26.73 25.70 -32.37
CA LEU A 244 -26.63 24.85 -31.19
C LEU A 244 -26.08 23.45 -31.47
N ASP A 245 -26.23 22.93 -32.69
CA ASP A 245 -25.82 21.58 -33.06
C ASP A 245 -24.37 21.20 -32.67
N PRO A 246 -23.33 21.94 -33.12
CA PRO A 246 -21.97 21.64 -32.71
C PRO A 246 -21.75 21.87 -31.21
N ILE A 247 -22.46 22.82 -30.58
CA ILE A 247 -22.31 23.11 -29.15
C ILE A 247 -22.80 21.92 -28.31
N MET A 248 -23.96 21.36 -28.65
CA MET A 248 -24.56 20.21 -27.95
C MET A 248 -23.77 18.93 -28.20
N THR A 249 -23.27 18.74 -29.43
CA THR A 249 -22.43 17.60 -29.78
C THR A 249 -21.19 17.53 -28.88
N TRP A 250 -20.48 18.66 -28.73
CA TRP A 250 -19.30 18.72 -27.85
C TRP A 250 -19.68 18.75 -26.36
N ALA A 251 -20.85 19.30 -26.00
CA ALA A 251 -21.35 19.26 -24.62
C ALA A 251 -21.61 17.84 -24.12
N HIS A 252 -22.04 16.93 -24.99
CA HIS A 252 -22.17 15.51 -24.64
C HIS A 252 -20.82 14.79 -24.65
N ALA A 253 -19.98 15.04 -25.66
CA ALA A 253 -18.68 14.37 -25.81
C ALA A 253 -17.72 14.59 -24.62
N GLU A 254 -17.63 15.82 -24.10
CA GLU A 254 -16.73 16.19 -22.98
C GLU A 254 -16.93 15.29 -21.74
N PRO A 255 -18.12 15.28 -21.08
CA PRO A 255 -18.36 14.44 -19.91
C PRO A 255 -18.45 12.94 -20.22
N ALA A 256 -18.85 12.53 -21.44
CA ALA A 256 -18.83 11.11 -21.83
C ALA A 256 -17.38 10.56 -21.84
N ILE A 257 -16.45 11.25 -22.51
CA ILE A 257 -15.03 10.90 -22.48
C ILE A 257 -14.47 10.98 -21.05
N GLY A 258 -14.90 11.99 -20.28
CA GLY A 258 -14.55 12.15 -18.86
C GLY A 258 -15.03 10.97 -17.99
N MET A 259 -16.19 10.38 -18.28
CA MET A 259 -16.73 9.23 -17.56
C MET A 259 -15.89 7.98 -17.78
N VAL A 260 -15.47 7.71 -19.01
CA VAL A 260 -14.49 6.65 -19.30
C VAL A 260 -13.22 6.87 -18.47
N ALA A 261 -12.64 8.08 -18.51
CA ALA A 261 -11.44 8.44 -17.76
C ALA A 261 -11.61 8.24 -16.25
N ALA A 262 -12.76 8.64 -15.69
CA ALA A 262 -13.07 8.47 -14.26
C ALA A 262 -13.09 7.01 -13.82
N ASN A 263 -13.48 6.09 -14.71
CA ASN A 263 -13.62 4.66 -14.43
C ASN A 263 -12.31 3.86 -14.57
N LEU A 264 -11.38 4.31 -15.40
CA LEU A 264 -10.09 3.62 -15.65
C LEU A 264 -9.32 3.20 -14.39
N PRO A 265 -9.20 4.02 -13.32
CA PRO A 265 -8.40 3.67 -12.14
C PRO A 265 -8.93 2.43 -11.41
N ALA A 266 -10.25 2.20 -11.44
CA ALA A 266 -10.86 1.00 -10.88
C ALA A 266 -10.63 -0.25 -11.76
N LEU A 267 -10.45 -0.06 -13.07
CA LEU A 267 -10.30 -1.12 -14.07
C LEU A 267 -8.87 -1.62 -14.27
N ARG A 268 -7.87 -0.88 -13.81
CA ARG A 268 -6.44 -1.22 -13.90
C ARG A 268 -6.09 -2.72 -13.80
N PRO A 269 -6.51 -3.48 -12.77
CA PRO A 269 -6.17 -4.90 -12.65
C PRO A 269 -6.81 -5.81 -13.71
N LEU A 270 -7.98 -5.43 -14.22
CA LEU A 270 -8.65 -6.16 -15.29
C LEU A 270 -7.96 -5.84 -16.62
N LEU A 271 -7.52 -4.59 -16.79
CA LEU A 271 -6.73 -4.16 -17.94
C LEU A 271 -5.37 -4.88 -17.99
N GLU A 272 -4.69 -5.02 -16.86
CA GLU A 272 -3.41 -5.76 -16.77
C GLU A 272 -3.59 -7.25 -17.17
N ARG A 273 -4.69 -7.89 -16.74
CA ARG A 273 -5.04 -9.26 -17.14
C ARG A 273 -5.40 -9.37 -18.63
N ALA A 274 -6.20 -8.43 -19.14
CA ALA A 274 -6.60 -8.41 -20.54
C ALA A 274 -5.42 -8.16 -21.49
N LEU A 275 -4.52 -7.24 -21.14
CA LEU A 275 -3.31 -6.96 -21.91
C LEU A 275 -2.33 -8.14 -21.88
N ALA A 276 -2.19 -8.83 -20.75
CA ALA A 276 -1.41 -10.06 -20.66
C ALA A 276 -2.00 -11.15 -21.58
N PHE A 277 -3.33 -11.33 -21.56
CA PHE A 277 -4.03 -12.28 -22.42
C PHE A 277 -3.91 -11.93 -23.93
N LEU A 278 -3.99 -10.65 -24.30
CA LEU A 278 -3.79 -10.19 -25.67
C LEU A 278 -2.33 -10.38 -26.14
N SER A 279 -1.36 -10.24 -25.23
CA SER A 279 0.05 -10.50 -25.55
C SER A 279 0.35 -11.99 -25.79
N THR A 280 -0.34 -12.89 -25.07
CA THR A 280 -0.28 -14.33 -25.32
C THR A 280 -0.95 -14.72 -26.64
N LEU A 281 -2.02 -14.04 -27.04
CA LEU A 281 -2.65 -14.23 -28.36
C LEU A 281 -1.81 -13.69 -29.52
N ARG A 282 -0.94 -12.69 -29.27
CA ARG A 282 -0.04 -12.11 -30.27
C ARG A 282 1.22 -12.96 -30.51
N SER A 283 1.44 -14.01 -29.71
CA SER A 283 2.64 -14.87 -29.74
C SER A 283 2.36 -16.25 -30.33
N ARG A 284 1.90 -16.31 -31.59
CA ARG A 284 2.08 -17.39 -32.61
C ARG A 284 1.13 -17.10 -33.79
N PRO A 285 1.57 -17.28 -35.06
CA PRO A 285 2.18 -18.52 -35.55
C PRO A 285 3.48 -18.33 -36.34
N HIS A 286 4.39 -19.31 -36.26
CA HIS A 286 5.26 -19.66 -37.38
C HIS A 286 5.51 -21.18 -37.37
N THR A 287 4.88 -21.82 -38.36
CA THR A 287 5.28 -22.96 -39.20
C THR A 287 6.09 -24.11 -38.61
N ASP A 288 5.50 -25.29 -38.80
CA ASP A 288 6.13 -26.61 -38.87
C ASP A 288 7.41 -26.62 -39.73
N GLU A 289 8.47 -27.25 -39.21
CA GLU A 289 9.45 -27.93 -40.03
C GLU A 289 9.96 -29.18 -39.29
N CYS A 290 9.91 -30.29 -40.03
CA CYS A 290 10.21 -31.66 -39.60
C CYS A 290 11.70 -31.97 -39.81
N SER A 291 12.20 -33.00 -39.11
CA SER A 291 13.45 -33.77 -39.33
C SER A 291 14.69 -33.35 -38.52
N ALA A 292 15.03 -34.16 -37.51
CA ALA A 292 16.32 -34.88 -37.40
C ALA A 292 16.37 -35.68 -36.09
N GLU A 293 16.71 -36.97 -36.22
CA GLU A 293 16.87 -37.97 -35.15
C GLU A 293 17.87 -37.58 -34.03
N PRO A 294 17.66 -38.06 -32.80
CA PRO A 294 18.72 -38.19 -31.80
C PRO A 294 19.39 -39.58 -31.87
N PRO A 295 20.73 -39.70 -31.77
CA PRO A 295 21.35 -40.99 -31.49
C PRO A 295 21.27 -41.29 -29.99
N ALA A 296 20.59 -42.38 -29.64
CA ALA A 296 20.82 -43.17 -28.43
C ALA A 296 22.01 -44.15 -28.70
N PRO A 297 22.53 -45.00 -27.76
CA PRO A 297 21.89 -45.42 -26.50
C PRO A 297 22.76 -45.90 -25.27
N LYS A 298 22.05 -46.17 -24.14
CA LYS A 298 22.11 -47.37 -23.24
C LYS A 298 23.12 -47.43 -22.04
N PRO A 299 22.97 -48.34 -21.04
CA PRO A 299 21.82 -48.53 -20.09
C PRO A 299 22.22 -49.00 -18.65
N SER A 300 21.32 -48.92 -17.64
CA SER A 300 21.10 -49.98 -16.61
C SER A 300 20.05 -49.61 -15.52
N ASN A 301 18.80 -50.03 -15.75
CA ASN A 301 17.92 -50.88 -14.91
C ASN A 301 18.27 -51.17 -13.42
N PRO A 302 17.32 -51.72 -12.61
CA PRO A 302 15.99 -51.20 -12.23
C PRO A 302 15.72 -51.47 -10.71
N LEU A 303 14.63 -50.97 -10.11
CA LEU A 303 13.93 -51.73 -9.05
C LEU A 303 12.54 -51.17 -8.77
N ALA A 304 11.58 -52.07 -8.90
CA ALA A 304 10.15 -51.88 -8.83
C ALA A 304 9.64 -51.82 -7.37
N LEU A 305 8.48 -51.20 -7.15
CA LEU A 305 7.31 -51.92 -6.63
C LEU A 305 6.03 -51.06 -6.68
N GLY A 306 4.96 -51.66 -7.20
CA GLY A 306 3.61 -51.47 -6.63
C GLY A 306 2.70 -50.48 -7.33
N ALA A 307 2.08 -50.92 -8.43
CA ALA A 307 0.78 -50.41 -8.85
C ALA A 307 -0.30 -50.86 -7.84
N VAL A 308 -1.18 -49.94 -7.46
CA VAL A 308 -2.60 -50.27 -7.20
C VAL A 308 -3.41 -49.25 -7.98
N GLN A 309 -4.15 -49.78 -8.94
CA GLN A 309 -5.16 -49.12 -9.73
C GLN A 309 -6.47 -49.51 -9.07
N ASP A 310 -7.28 -48.53 -8.67
CA ASP A 310 -8.72 -48.78 -8.57
C ASP A 310 -9.49 -47.55 -9.05
N ASP A 311 -10.44 -47.86 -9.91
CA ASP A 311 -11.35 -46.99 -10.61
C ASP A 311 -12.50 -46.55 -9.70
N GLY A 312 -13.25 -45.54 -10.14
CA GLY A 312 -14.70 -45.58 -9.92
C GLY A 312 -15.31 -44.52 -9.01
N ASP A 313 -15.69 -43.43 -9.68
CA ASP A 313 -17.08 -42.96 -9.72
C ASP A 313 -17.66 -42.04 -8.61
N LYS A 314 -18.62 -41.27 -9.10
CA LYS A 314 -19.23 -40.03 -8.66
C LYS A 314 -20.13 -40.19 -7.43
N GLY A 315 -20.26 -39.10 -6.66
CA GLY A 315 -21.31 -38.99 -5.66
C GLY A 315 -21.48 -37.58 -5.11
N LYS A 316 -22.57 -36.93 -5.50
CA LYS A 316 -23.07 -35.61 -5.06
C LYS A 316 -23.35 -35.57 -3.55
N GLY A 317 -23.26 -34.37 -2.95
CA GLY A 317 -24.26 -33.98 -1.95
C GLY A 317 -23.77 -33.20 -0.72
N ASN A 318 -24.19 -31.92 -0.70
CA ASN A 318 -24.72 -31.17 0.46
C ASN A 318 -23.77 -30.41 1.40
N ASP A 319 -23.77 -29.09 1.17
CA ASP A 319 -24.26 -28.04 2.08
C ASP A 319 -24.37 -28.40 3.57
N THR A 320 -23.51 -27.76 4.36
CA THR A 320 -23.83 -27.34 5.73
C THR A 320 -23.39 -25.89 5.92
N ARG A 321 -24.37 -25.00 6.06
CA ARG A 321 -24.24 -23.63 6.55
C ARG A 321 -24.15 -23.66 8.08
N ILE A 322 -23.08 -23.11 8.68
CA ILE A 322 -23.14 -22.48 10.02
C ILE A 322 -22.18 -21.26 10.07
N MET A 323 -22.81 -20.13 10.43
CA MET A 323 -22.38 -18.86 11.07
C MET A 323 -21.15 -18.05 10.62
N GLU A 324 -21.47 -16.79 10.30
CA GLU A 324 -20.64 -15.61 10.30
C GLU A 324 -19.99 -15.31 11.66
N GLY A 325 -18.78 -14.74 11.62
CA GLY A 325 -18.16 -14.10 12.78
C GLY A 325 -16.73 -13.63 12.55
N TYR A 326 -16.58 -12.32 12.30
CA TYR A 326 -15.39 -11.48 12.51
C TYR A 326 -14.21 -11.50 11.51
N GLY A 327 -14.14 -10.39 10.74
CA GLY A 327 -12.97 -9.51 10.61
C GLY A 327 -11.69 -10.08 10.01
N ARG A 328 -11.51 -9.94 8.69
CA ARG A 328 -10.22 -10.19 8.03
C ARG A 328 -9.69 -8.89 7.40
N ASP A 329 -8.90 -8.17 8.17
CA ASP A 329 -8.04 -7.09 7.69
C ASP A 329 -6.96 -7.68 6.77
N VAL A 330 -6.99 -7.28 5.50
CA VAL A 330 -5.97 -7.65 4.52
C VAL A 330 -4.78 -6.71 4.68
N VAL A 331 -3.74 -7.22 5.34
CA VAL A 331 -2.40 -6.62 5.39
C VAL A 331 -1.87 -6.54 3.95
N ARG A 332 -1.74 -5.31 3.43
CA ARG A 332 -1.15 -5.03 2.12
C ARG A 332 0.37 -5.02 2.27
N SER A 333 1.02 -5.82 1.44
CA SER A 333 2.47 -5.97 1.35
C SER A 333 3.18 -4.64 1.05
N SER A 334 4.15 -4.30 1.89
CA SER A 334 5.09 -3.20 1.70
C SER A 334 6.03 -3.49 0.51
N PRO A 335 6.45 -2.48 -0.27
CA PRO A 335 7.47 -2.65 -1.31
C PRO A 335 8.84 -2.96 -0.69
N SER A 336 9.66 -3.70 -1.44
CA SER A 336 11.03 -4.11 -1.12
C SER A 336 11.98 -2.92 -1.00
N ASP A 337 12.72 -2.86 0.11
CA ASP A 337 13.69 -1.79 0.43
C ASP A 337 14.95 -1.78 -0.48
N ASP A 338 15.16 -2.82 -1.30
CA ASP A 338 16.37 -2.99 -2.13
C ASP A 338 16.46 -2.08 -3.36
N GLU A 339 15.33 -1.68 -3.95
CA GLU A 339 15.35 -0.80 -5.14
C GLU A 339 15.65 0.66 -4.79
N SER A 340 15.66 1.02 -3.49
CA SER A 340 15.86 2.39 -3.03
C SER A 340 17.33 2.84 -2.98
N GLN A 341 18.29 1.90 -2.95
CA GLN A 341 19.71 2.24 -2.78
C GLN A 341 20.50 2.23 -4.10
N ALA A 342 20.12 1.40 -5.09
CA ALA A 342 20.85 1.32 -6.36
C ALA A 342 20.67 2.57 -7.25
N ASP A 343 19.53 3.26 -7.16
CA ASP A 343 19.23 4.46 -7.96
C ASP A 343 19.87 5.76 -7.41
N VAL A 344 20.46 5.72 -6.21
CA VAL A 344 21.11 6.88 -5.60
C VAL A 344 22.50 7.14 -6.18
N ILE A 345 23.17 6.12 -6.74
CA ILE A 345 24.58 6.23 -7.16
C ILE A 345 24.73 6.77 -8.60
N ARG A 346 23.68 6.81 -9.43
CA ARG A 346 23.82 7.12 -10.87
C ARG A 346 23.41 8.53 -11.31
N SER A 347 22.91 9.41 -10.43
CA SER A 347 22.37 10.73 -10.84
C SER A 347 23.15 11.96 -10.37
N GLN A 348 24.29 11.81 -9.68
CA GLN A 348 25.07 12.94 -9.17
C GLN A 348 26.14 13.52 -10.13
N GLN A 349 25.84 13.61 -11.42
CA GLN A 349 26.64 14.43 -12.34
C GLN A 349 25.74 15.32 -13.19
N GLY A 350 25.49 16.54 -12.72
CA GLY A 350 24.94 17.62 -13.54
C GLY A 350 24.06 18.62 -12.80
N ALA A 351 24.40 19.90 -12.95
CA ALA A 351 23.60 21.10 -12.66
C ALA A 351 23.56 21.62 -11.22
N ARG A 352 24.45 22.58 -10.98
CA ARG A 352 24.56 23.47 -9.83
C ARG A 352 23.52 24.60 -9.97
N VAL A 353 22.48 24.66 -9.14
CA VAL A 353 21.68 25.90 -8.93
C VAL A 353 21.32 26.03 -7.44
N LYS A 354 21.76 27.15 -6.84
CA LYS A 354 21.57 27.53 -5.44
C LYS A 354 20.09 27.53 -5.04
N ARG A 355 19.72 26.76 -4.00
CA ARG A 355 18.42 26.87 -3.31
C ARG A 355 18.62 27.22 -1.83
N LYS A 356 17.78 28.15 -1.36
CA LYS A 356 17.65 28.57 0.04
C LYS A 356 17.32 27.37 0.92
N ILE A 357 18.11 27.20 1.98
CA ILE A 357 18.05 26.11 2.94
C ILE A 357 16.70 26.16 3.68
N SER A 358 15.89 25.12 3.50
CA SER A 358 14.78 24.83 4.41
C SER A 358 15.34 24.07 5.61
N PHE A 359 14.88 24.38 6.82
CA PHE A 359 15.33 23.75 8.08
C PHE A 359 15.11 22.22 8.17
N ALA A 360 14.60 21.56 7.13
CA ALA A 360 14.31 20.12 7.10
C ALA A 360 15.39 19.27 6.41
N GLU A 361 16.32 19.85 5.68
CA GLU A 361 17.49 19.11 5.16
C GLU A 361 18.54 19.00 6.25
N ARG A 362 18.56 17.87 6.97
CA ARG A 362 19.74 17.52 7.79
C ARG A 362 20.88 17.24 6.83
N ALA A 363 21.90 18.11 6.83
CA ALA A 363 23.12 17.87 6.07
C ALA A 363 23.67 16.48 6.44
N ARG A 364 23.83 15.61 5.43
CA ARG A 364 24.43 14.29 5.62
C ARG A 364 25.92 14.52 5.91
N ARG A 365 26.33 14.32 7.16
CA ARG A 365 27.75 14.34 7.53
C ARG A 365 28.36 13.03 7.04
N GLU A 366 29.31 13.11 6.12
CA GLU A 366 30.15 11.96 5.80
C GLU A 366 30.99 11.65 7.04
N LEU A 367 30.88 10.41 7.53
CA LEU A 367 31.73 9.92 8.61
C LEU A 367 33.00 9.39 7.95
N GLU A 368 34.15 9.96 8.31
CA GLU A 368 35.44 9.48 7.83
C GLU A 368 35.71 8.07 8.38
N ILE A 369 36.14 7.17 7.50
CA ILE A 369 36.49 5.80 7.86
C ILE A 369 37.81 5.84 8.62
N ASP A 370 37.82 5.30 9.83
CA ASP A 370 39.01 5.24 10.68
C ASP A 370 39.83 3.99 10.31
N PRO A 371 41.00 4.12 9.67
CA PRO A 371 41.77 2.97 9.18
C PRO A 371 42.25 2.06 10.32
N ALA A 372 42.33 2.56 11.58
CA ALA A 372 42.72 1.77 12.73
C ALA A 372 41.73 0.64 13.09
N TYR A 373 40.47 0.74 12.63
CA TYR A 373 39.42 -0.24 12.92
C TYR A 373 39.14 -1.21 11.79
N LYS A 374 39.81 -1.06 10.62
CA LYS A 374 39.52 -1.84 9.41
C LYS A 374 39.69 -3.34 9.61
N GLU A 375 40.74 -3.75 10.32
CA GLU A 375 41.07 -5.16 10.59
C GLU A 375 40.78 -5.57 12.04
N ARG A 376 40.13 -4.69 12.81
CA ARG A 376 39.89 -4.94 14.23
C ARG A 376 38.68 -5.87 14.42
N SER A 377 38.78 -6.75 15.40
CA SER A 377 37.71 -7.64 15.83
C SER A 377 37.60 -7.60 17.34
N PHE A 378 36.38 -7.55 17.86
CA PHE A 378 36.10 -7.63 19.30
C PHE A 378 35.52 -8.99 19.69
N ALA A 379 35.65 -9.99 18.82
CA ALA A 379 35.23 -11.36 19.08
C ALA A 379 35.82 -11.93 20.38
N ILE A 380 35.05 -12.77 21.07
CA ILE A 380 35.49 -13.41 22.31
C ILE A 380 36.51 -14.49 21.95
N SER A 381 37.75 -14.34 22.43
CA SER A 381 38.81 -15.32 22.21
C SER A 381 38.49 -16.64 22.90
N LYS A 382 39.01 -17.76 22.36
CA LYS A 382 38.79 -19.10 22.93
C LYS A 382 39.19 -19.22 24.41
N ALA A 383 40.19 -18.45 24.85
CA ALA A 383 40.66 -18.44 26.23
C ALA A 383 39.76 -17.65 27.19
N GLN A 384 39.01 -16.67 26.69
CA GLN A 384 38.07 -15.85 27.48
C GLN A 384 36.64 -16.37 27.44
N ASP A 385 36.38 -17.34 26.57
CA ASP A 385 35.05 -17.89 26.33
C ASP A 385 34.73 -19.04 27.30
N ASP A 386 33.50 -19.09 27.79
CA ASP A 386 33.03 -20.22 28.59
C ASP A 386 32.90 -21.46 27.70
N VAL A 387 33.52 -22.57 28.13
CA VAL A 387 33.60 -23.81 27.34
C VAL A 387 32.21 -24.42 27.09
N GLU A 388 31.32 -24.37 28.07
CA GLU A 388 29.96 -24.92 27.96
C GLU A 388 29.09 -24.04 27.05
N VAL A 389 29.19 -22.71 27.20
CA VAL A 389 28.46 -21.75 26.36
C VAL A 389 28.91 -21.85 24.90
N ARG A 390 30.22 -21.91 24.67
CA ARG A 390 30.82 -22.03 23.34
C ARG A 390 30.35 -23.30 22.64
N ARG A 391 30.34 -24.43 23.35
CA ARG A 391 29.89 -25.72 22.81
C ARG A 391 28.40 -25.75 22.51
N SER A 392 27.58 -25.20 23.41
CA SER A 392 26.12 -25.38 23.36
C SER A 392 25.42 -24.34 22.49
N TYR A 393 25.88 -23.08 22.51
CA TYR A 393 25.18 -21.95 21.91
C TYR A 393 25.91 -21.30 20.73
N ARG A 394 27.15 -21.71 20.44
CA ARG A 394 27.96 -21.10 19.35
C ARG A 394 28.39 -22.09 18.27
N PRO A 395 27.45 -22.86 17.67
CA PRO A 395 27.76 -23.78 16.56
C PRO A 395 28.16 -23.07 15.26
N PHE A 396 28.08 -21.74 15.21
CA PHE A 396 28.46 -20.92 14.04
C PHE A 396 29.95 -20.62 13.96
N LEU A 397 30.72 -20.87 15.01
CA LEU A 397 32.15 -20.58 15.04
C LEU A 397 32.90 -21.49 14.07
N LEU A 398 33.79 -20.88 13.29
CA LEU A 398 34.66 -21.58 12.35
C LEU A 398 35.99 -21.93 13.03
N ASP A 399 36.74 -22.85 12.41
CA ASP A 399 38.12 -23.12 12.76
C ASP A 399 38.99 -21.86 12.55
N GLU A 400 40.09 -21.72 13.30
CA GLU A 400 40.88 -20.48 13.33
C GLU A 400 41.45 -20.11 11.95
N GLU A 401 41.86 -21.09 11.15
CA GLU A 401 42.39 -20.89 9.80
C GLU A 401 41.32 -20.35 8.85
N THR A 402 40.15 -21.00 8.81
CA THR A 402 39.00 -20.57 8.00
C THR A 402 38.45 -19.22 8.48
N SER A 403 38.49 -18.95 9.78
CA SER A 403 37.98 -17.69 10.33
C SER A 403 38.81 -16.47 9.92
N GLN A 404 40.10 -16.63 9.61
CA GLN A 404 40.96 -15.53 9.19
C GLN A 404 40.71 -15.16 7.72
N SER A 405 40.55 -16.15 6.85
CA SER A 405 40.24 -15.96 5.43
C SER A 405 38.77 -15.65 5.16
N ASP A 406 37.90 -15.81 6.16
CA ASP A 406 36.46 -15.65 6.02
C ASP A 406 36.03 -14.25 5.56
N TRP A 407 35.00 -14.17 4.72
CA TRP A 407 34.49 -12.88 4.27
C TRP A 407 33.96 -11.99 5.39
N VAL A 408 33.49 -12.58 6.52
CA VAL A 408 33.06 -11.79 7.68
C VAL A 408 34.23 -11.08 8.32
N SER A 409 35.48 -11.59 8.23
CA SER A 409 36.68 -10.91 8.73
C SER A 409 37.07 -9.71 7.86
N GLN A 410 36.67 -9.72 6.58
CA GLN A 410 37.01 -8.70 5.58
C GLN A 410 36.01 -7.53 5.50
N LEU A 411 34.87 -7.61 6.21
CA LEU A 411 33.86 -6.54 6.20
C LEU A 411 34.40 -5.22 6.78
N GLU A 412 33.98 -4.11 6.17
CA GLU A 412 34.23 -2.76 6.69
C GLU A 412 33.13 -2.43 7.72
N LEU A 413 33.51 -2.36 9.00
CA LEU A 413 32.59 -2.12 10.13
C LEU A 413 33.17 -1.08 11.11
N SER A 414 34.06 -0.21 10.65
CA SER A 414 34.88 0.69 11.49
C SER A 414 34.04 1.56 12.43
N THR A 415 32.95 2.14 11.92
CA THR A 415 32.09 3.06 12.67
C THR A 415 31.44 2.35 13.86
N VAL A 416 30.91 1.14 13.67
CA VAL A 416 30.29 0.36 14.75
C VAL A 416 31.34 -0.12 15.73
N LEU A 417 32.47 -0.62 15.24
CA LEU A 417 33.57 -1.10 16.07
C LEU A 417 34.06 0.01 17.02
N LYS A 418 34.16 1.25 16.53
CA LYS A 418 34.47 2.41 17.36
C LYS A 418 33.41 2.67 18.44
N MET A 419 32.13 2.62 18.08
CA MET A 419 31.03 2.76 19.05
C MET A 419 31.05 1.65 20.11
N VAL A 420 31.35 0.42 19.70
CA VAL A 420 31.47 -0.74 20.58
C VAL A 420 32.65 -0.56 21.53
N GLU A 421 33.81 -0.14 21.05
CA GLU A 421 34.96 0.15 21.91
C GLU A 421 34.64 1.24 22.94
N ASP A 422 34.00 2.32 22.50
CA ASP A 422 33.62 3.42 23.39
C ASP A 422 32.65 2.98 24.49
N HIS A 423 31.73 2.05 24.21
CA HIS A 423 30.75 1.59 25.19
C HIS A 423 31.25 0.44 26.06
N ILE A 424 31.90 -0.57 25.47
CA ILE A 424 32.32 -1.78 26.16
C ILE A 424 33.66 -1.57 26.86
N HIS A 425 34.66 -1.06 26.14
CA HIS A 425 36.02 -0.96 26.66
C HIS A 425 36.25 0.34 27.42
N ASN A 426 35.84 1.49 26.89
CA ASN A 426 36.15 2.79 27.50
C ASN A 426 35.20 3.13 28.66
N LYS A 427 33.90 2.79 28.55
CA LYS A 427 32.91 3.01 29.62
C LYS A 427 32.76 1.81 30.57
N GLY A 428 33.48 0.71 30.34
CA GLY A 428 33.45 -0.49 31.18
C GLY A 428 32.09 -1.19 31.25
N GLN A 429 31.25 -1.07 30.22
CA GLN A 429 29.95 -1.75 30.19
C GLN A 429 30.07 -3.19 29.72
N ASP A 430 29.19 -4.06 30.22
CA ASP A 430 29.06 -5.44 29.76
C ASP A 430 28.84 -5.52 28.24
N ARG A 431 29.33 -6.60 27.62
CA ARG A 431 29.02 -6.93 26.22
C ARG A 431 27.52 -7.02 25.99
N LEU A 432 27.10 -6.69 24.77
CA LEU A 432 25.71 -6.84 24.34
C LEU A 432 25.35 -8.33 24.24
N ARG A 433 24.27 -8.72 24.91
CA ARG A 433 23.79 -10.10 24.98
C ARG A 433 22.73 -10.32 23.91
N VAL A 434 22.96 -11.22 22.97
CA VAL A 434 22.08 -11.41 21.81
C VAL A 434 21.60 -12.85 21.73
N LEU A 435 20.28 -13.03 21.75
CA LEU A 435 19.64 -14.33 21.53
C LEU A 435 19.23 -14.48 20.07
N VAL A 436 19.65 -15.56 19.43
CA VAL A 436 19.30 -15.88 18.04
C VAL A 436 18.35 -17.07 18.01
N LEU A 437 17.17 -16.88 17.40
CA LEU A 437 16.14 -17.91 17.22
C LEU A 437 15.97 -18.23 15.73
N HIS A 438 15.90 -19.51 15.39
CA HIS A 438 15.68 -19.96 14.01
C HIS A 438 14.44 -20.84 13.84
N GLY A 439 13.81 -20.77 12.66
CA GLY A 439 12.48 -21.33 12.40
C GLY A 439 12.42 -22.68 11.70
N SER A 440 13.51 -23.46 11.64
CA SER A 440 13.48 -24.78 10.99
C SER A 440 14.48 -25.76 11.61
N MET A 441 13.99 -26.99 11.79
CA MET A 441 14.74 -28.17 12.27
C MET A 441 15.19 -29.11 11.15
N ARG A 442 15.08 -28.70 9.87
CA ARG A 442 15.57 -29.51 8.75
C ARG A 442 17.07 -29.73 8.86
N ASN A 443 17.55 -30.87 8.34
CA ASN A 443 18.98 -31.19 8.33
C ASN A 443 19.80 -30.08 7.62
N ARG A 444 19.38 -29.71 6.40
CA ARG A 444 19.85 -28.49 5.71
C ARG A 444 18.79 -27.38 5.82
N SER A 445 18.96 -26.51 6.81
CA SER A 445 18.04 -25.43 7.15
C SER A 445 18.64 -24.07 6.78
N TYR A 446 18.14 -23.43 5.72
CA TYR A 446 18.64 -22.12 5.28
C TYR A 446 18.40 -21.01 6.31
N SER A 447 17.34 -21.10 7.12
CA SER A 447 17.14 -20.14 8.22
C SER A 447 18.19 -20.32 9.31
N ARG A 448 18.65 -21.57 9.57
CA ARG A 448 19.73 -21.85 10.52
C ARG A 448 21.08 -21.38 9.98
N LEU A 449 21.36 -21.65 8.70
CA LEU A 449 22.57 -21.15 8.04
C LEU A 449 22.63 -19.62 8.03
N LEU A 450 21.52 -18.95 7.71
CA LEU A 450 21.42 -17.49 7.81
C LEU A 450 21.64 -16.99 9.25
N SER A 451 21.17 -17.75 10.24
CA SER A 451 21.40 -17.45 11.66
C SER A 451 22.88 -17.57 12.02
N TYR A 452 23.63 -18.50 11.42
CA TYR A 452 25.07 -18.60 11.61
C TYR A 452 25.80 -17.36 11.07
N GLU A 453 25.46 -16.89 9.86
CA GLU A 453 26.10 -15.69 9.30
C GLU A 453 25.78 -14.44 10.12
N ALA A 454 24.51 -14.25 10.51
CA ALA A 454 24.13 -13.18 11.42
C ALA A 454 24.92 -13.22 12.74
N SER A 455 25.06 -14.42 13.31
CA SER A 455 25.79 -14.63 14.57
C SER A 455 27.29 -14.33 14.42
N ARG A 456 27.92 -14.70 13.31
CA ARG A 456 29.35 -14.40 13.04
C ARG A 456 29.60 -12.90 12.96
N ILE A 457 28.75 -12.16 12.27
CA ILE A 457 28.86 -10.69 12.15
C ILE A 457 28.75 -10.05 13.55
N LEU A 458 27.74 -10.43 14.32
CA LEU A 458 27.54 -9.92 15.68
C LEU A 458 28.68 -10.31 16.64
N PHE A 459 29.19 -11.53 16.50
CA PHE A 459 30.32 -12.00 17.29
C PHE A 459 31.60 -11.21 16.98
N ARG A 460 31.88 -10.91 15.70
CA ARG A 460 32.99 -10.03 15.29
C ARG A 460 32.85 -8.62 15.88
N LEU A 461 31.63 -8.09 15.93
CA LEU A 461 31.31 -6.80 16.55
C LEU A 461 31.43 -6.81 18.09
N GLY A 462 31.69 -7.96 18.71
CA GLY A 462 31.94 -8.08 20.15
C GLY A 462 30.71 -8.38 21.01
N CYS A 463 29.59 -8.76 20.41
CA CYS A 463 28.42 -9.25 21.14
C CYS A 463 28.64 -10.65 21.72
N ASP A 464 28.08 -10.93 22.91
CA ASP A 464 27.88 -12.30 23.40
C ASP A 464 26.63 -12.84 22.70
N VAL A 465 26.83 -13.73 21.73
CA VAL A 465 25.75 -14.31 20.92
C VAL A 465 25.48 -15.74 21.38
N ARG A 466 24.21 -16.06 21.63
CA ARG A 466 23.74 -17.40 21.95
C ARG A 466 22.62 -17.81 21.00
N MET A 467 22.83 -18.89 20.27
CA MET A 467 21.81 -19.48 19.40
C MET A 467 21.06 -20.59 20.13
N TYR A 468 19.74 -20.49 20.19
CA TYR A 468 18.91 -21.52 20.80
C TYR A 468 18.58 -22.63 19.78
N ASP A 469 18.83 -23.88 20.15
CA ASP A 469 18.38 -25.05 19.36
C ASP A 469 16.94 -25.43 19.77
N PRO A 470 15.94 -25.34 18.86
CA PRO A 470 14.56 -25.69 19.16
C PRO A 470 14.28 -27.20 19.20
N LYS A 471 15.27 -28.07 18.91
CA LYS A 471 15.07 -29.52 18.94
C LYS A 471 14.66 -29.99 20.35
N GLY A 472 13.55 -30.74 20.43
CA GLY A 472 12.99 -31.22 21.70
C GLY A 472 12.18 -30.19 22.48
N LEU A 473 11.91 -29.00 21.92
CA LEU A 473 10.97 -28.05 22.53
C LEU A 473 9.52 -28.57 22.34
N PRO A 474 8.76 -28.82 23.41
CA PRO A 474 7.37 -29.27 23.28
C PRO A 474 6.49 -28.20 22.65
N VAL A 475 5.34 -28.61 22.11
CA VAL A 475 4.30 -27.67 21.66
C VAL A 475 3.73 -26.95 22.87
N LYS A 476 3.46 -25.64 22.76
CA LYS A 476 2.89 -24.86 23.86
C LYS A 476 1.59 -25.47 24.38
N ASP A 477 1.59 -25.85 25.65
CA ASP A 477 0.45 -26.29 26.45
C ASP A 477 0.44 -25.59 27.81
N ASP A 478 -0.52 -25.92 28.67
CA ASP A 478 -0.67 -25.30 30.00
C ASP A 478 0.08 -26.04 31.12
N GLU A 479 0.75 -27.16 30.83
CA GLU A 479 1.31 -28.06 31.84
C GLU A 479 2.85 -28.07 31.84
N GLN A 480 3.49 -28.07 30.67
CA GLN A 480 4.92 -28.37 30.51
C GLN A 480 5.83 -27.16 30.75
N HIS A 481 5.44 -26.28 31.67
CA HIS A 481 6.21 -25.09 32.02
C HIS A 481 7.60 -25.40 32.60
N SER A 482 7.79 -26.55 33.25
CA SER A 482 9.05 -27.00 33.84
C SER A 482 9.97 -27.74 32.87
N HIS A 483 9.58 -27.94 31.61
CA HIS A 483 10.39 -28.68 30.64
C HIS A 483 11.77 -28.01 30.43
N PRO A 484 12.89 -28.76 30.42
CA PRO A 484 14.24 -28.18 30.36
C PRO A 484 14.44 -27.18 29.21
N LYS A 485 13.97 -27.52 28.00
CA LYS A 485 14.03 -26.63 26.83
C LYS A 485 13.20 -25.35 26.98
N VAL A 486 12.08 -25.41 27.69
CA VAL A 486 11.23 -24.23 27.95
C VAL A 486 11.92 -23.29 28.93
N GLN A 487 12.52 -23.84 29.99
CA GLN A 487 13.30 -23.09 30.97
C GLN A 487 14.55 -22.47 30.33
N GLU A 488 15.29 -23.24 29.52
CA GLU A 488 16.42 -22.76 28.75
C GLU A 488 16.04 -21.57 27.86
N LEU A 489 14.96 -21.68 27.07
CA LEU A 489 14.50 -20.59 26.21
C LEU A 489 14.09 -19.34 27.00
N ARG A 490 13.44 -19.51 28.15
CA ARG A 490 13.01 -18.39 29.01
C ARG A 490 14.18 -17.70 29.68
N GLU A 491 15.17 -18.45 30.17
CA GLU A 491 16.38 -17.88 30.77
C GLU A 491 17.27 -17.21 29.72
N LEU A 492 17.41 -17.80 28.53
CA LEU A 492 18.09 -17.14 27.40
C LEU A 492 17.38 -15.89 26.95
N SER A 493 16.04 -15.93 26.91
CA SER A 493 15.23 -14.75 26.66
C SER A 493 15.57 -13.74 27.74
N LYS A 494 15.32 -13.99 29.04
CA LYS A 494 15.63 -13.07 30.16
C LYS A 494 17.07 -12.54 30.17
N TRP A 495 18.07 -13.31 29.76
CA TRP A 495 19.48 -12.92 29.69
C TRP A 495 19.79 -11.87 28.59
N SER A 496 19.03 -11.83 27.50
CA SER A 496 19.34 -11.02 26.32
C SER A 496 19.13 -9.50 26.51
N ASP A 497 19.89 -8.68 25.77
CA ASP A 497 19.60 -7.26 25.55
C ASP A 497 18.78 -7.06 24.26
N GLY A 498 18.86 -8.01 23.31
CA GLY A 498 18.10 -8.01 22.08
C GLY A 498 18.06 -9.38 21.38
N HIS A 499 17.13 -9.54 20.44
CA HIS A 499 16.92 -10.80 19.71
C HIS A 499 17.17 -10.66 18.21
N ILE A 500 17.59 -11.75 17.59
CA ILE A 500 17.56 -11.96 16.13
C ILE A 500 16.60 -13.10 15.82
N TRP A 501 15.57 -12.80 15.04
CA TRP A 501 14.51 -13.75 14.69
C TRP A 501 14.57 -14.12 13.22
N ILE A 502 14.87 -15.39 12.92
CA ILE A 502 15.03 -15.86 11.55
C ILE A 502 14.09 -17.02 11.26
N SER A 503 13.05 -16.79 10.46
CA SER A 503 12.09 -17.84 10.08
C SER A 503 12.10 -18.08 8.57
N PRO A 504 12.00 -19.34 8.11
CA PRO A 504 11.61 -19.60 6.74
C PRO A 504 10.17 -19.13 6.49
N GLU A 505 9.85 -18.95 5.22
CA GLU A 505 8.47 -18.85 4.76
C GLU A 505 7.94 -20.24 4.38
N GLN A 506 6.90 -20.69 5.06
CA GLN A 506 6.21 -21.95 4.79
C GLN A 506 4.73 -21.67 4.57
N HIS A 507 4.20 -22.07 3.41
CA HIS A 507 2.83 -21.74 2.96
C HIS A 507 2.51 -20.24 3.06
N GLY A 508 3.50 -19.38 2.77
CA GLY A 508 3.34 -17.93 2.79
C GLY A 508 3.32 -17.30 4.19
N ASN A 509 3.73 -18.01 5.25
CA ASN A 509 3.72 -17.50 6.62
C ASN A 509 4.93 -18.00 7.46
N VAL A 510 5.04 -17.51 8.69
CA VAL A 510 6.00 -17.96 9.71
C VAL A 510 5.82 -19.44 10.03
N THR A 511 6.90 -20.15 10.33
CA THR A 511 6.82 -21.59 10.63
C THR A 511 6.25 -21.85 12.02
N ALA A 512 5.58 -22.99 12.19
CA ALA A 512 5.12 -23.48 13.49
C ALA A 512 6.28 -23.62 14.50
N VAL A 513 7.45 -24.08 14.04
CA VAL A 513 8.66 -24.20 14.86
C VAL A 513 9.07 -22.85 15.45
N PHE A 514 9.03 -21.79 14.64
CA PHE A 514 9.37 -20.46 15.12
C PHE A 514 8.30 -19.91 16.06
N LYS A 515 7.02 -20.01 15.66
CA LYS A 515 5.90 -19.51 16.43
C LYS A 515 5.81 -20.17 17.81
N ASN A 516 6.06 -21.48 17.90
CA ASN A 516 6.09 -22.23 19.15
C ASN A 516 7.14 -21.71 20.13
N GLN A 517 8.33 -21.30 19.65
CA GLN A 517 9.35 -20.68 20.51
C GLN A 517 8.83 -19.38 21.14
N ILE A 518 8.22 -18.50 20.34
CA ILE A 518 7.67 -17.24 20.84
C ILE A 518 6.53 -17.47 21.83
N ASP A 519 5.67 -18.47 21.59
CA ASP A 519 4.54 -18.80 22.46
C ASP A 519 4.97 -19.30 23.86
N TRP A 520 6.19 -19.83 23.99
CA TRP A 520 6.75 -20.20 25.28
C TRP A 520 7.31 -19.04 26.09
N ILE A 521 7.54 -17.89 25.46
CA ILE A 521 8.06 -16.67 26.10
C ILE A 521 6.89 -15.82 26.59
N PRO A 522 6.65 -15.69 27.91
CA PRO A 522 5.56 -14.89 28.42
C PRO A 522 5.89 -13.39 28.42
N LEU A 523 4.85 -12.54 28.36
CA LEU A 523 4.99 -11.09 28.53
C LEU A 523 5.35 -10.69 29.97
N SER A 524 5.06 -11.54 30.95
CA SER A 524 5.42 -11.35 32.36
C SER A 524 5.73 -12.68 33.01
N THR A 525 6.71 -12.69 33.90
CA THR A 525 6.86 -13.72 34.92
C THR A 525 7.12 -13.01 36.24
N GLY A 526 6.05 -12.80 37.03
CA GLY A 526 6.09 -11.90 38.18
C GLY A 526 6.42 -10.46 37.75
N SER A 527 7.46 -9.89 38.34
CA SER A 527 8.00 -8.55 38.02
C SER A 527 8.88 -8.52 36.78
N VAL A 528 9.37 -9.67 36.30
CA VAL A 528 10.31 -9.75 35.19
C VAL A 528 9.55 -9.73 33.87
N ARG A 529 10.00 -8.88 32.93
CA ARG A 529 9.48 -8.77 31.56
C ARG A 529 10.57 -9.26 30.58
N PRO A 530 10.54 -10.53 30.13
CA PRO A 530 11.66 -11.11 29.37
C PRO A 530 11.95 -10.46 28.01
N THR A 531 11.03 -9.72 27.41
CA THR A 531 11.23 -9.13 26.08
C THR A 531 10.98 -7.63 26.01
N GLN A 532 10.36 -7.05 27.04
CA GLN A 532 9.91 -5.66 26.99
C GLN A 532 11.11 -4.70 26.90
N GLY A 533 11.04 -3.77 25.94
CA GLY A 533 12.04 -2.73 25.75
C GLY A 533 13.30 -3.17 25.02
N ARG A 534 13.45 -4.46 24.70
CA ARG A 534 14.63 -5.01 24.02
C ARG A 534 14.61 -4.77 22.53
N THR A 535 15.77 -4.73 21.90
CA THR A 535 15.89 -4.57 20.45
C THR A 535 15.62 -5.88 19.73
N LEU A 536 15.10 -5.79 18.50
CA LEU A 536 14.78 -6.94 17.67
C LEU A 536 15.21 -6.69 16.23
N ALA A 537 15.99 -7.60 15.65
CA ALA A 537 16.18 -7.70 14.20
C ALA A 537 15.46 -8.94 13.65
N ILE A 538 14.91 -8.82 12.46
CA ILE A 538 14.12 -9.86 11.82
C ILE A 538 14.67 -10.20 10.45
N ALA A 539 14.69 -11.50 10.13
CA ALA A 539 15.07 -11.98 8.82
C ALA A 539 14.19 -13.16 8.37
N GLN A 540 14.06 -13.35 7.06
CA GLN A 540 13.43 -14.53 6.49
C GLN A 540 14.23 -15.16 5.36
N VAL A 541 13.94 -16.43 5.11
CA VAL A 541 14.39 -17.16 3.92
C VAL A 541 13.19 -17.73 3.17
N SER A 542 13.20 -17.69 1.84
CA SER A 542 12.17 -18.29 1.00
C SER A 542 12.78 -19.29 0.02
N GLY A 543 12.07 -20.39 -0.23
CA GLY A 543 12.42 -21.31 -1.32
C GLY A 543 11.98 -20.78 -2.70
N GLY A 544 11.06 -19.83 -2.74
CA GLY A 544 10.52 -19.24 -3.97
C GLY A 544 11.07 -17.85 -4.27
N SER A 545 10.29 -17.07 -5.04
CA SER A 545 10.56 -15.65 -5.27
C SER A 545 10.58 -14.84 -3.97
N GLN A 546 11.07 -13.59 -4.06
CA GLN A 546 11.11 -12.70 -2.90
C GLN A 546 9.70 -12.46 -2.35
N SER A 547 9.62 -12.49 -1.03
CA SER A 547 8.41 -12.31 -0.24
C SER A 547 8.79 -11.60 1.05
N PHE A 548 7.81 -11.00 1.72
CA PHE A 548 7.99 -10.31 3.00
C PHE A 548 6.97 -10.75 4.04
N ASN A 549 6.19 -11.80 3.75
CA ASN A 549 5.08 -12.21 4.60
C ASN A 549 5.58 -12.61 5.99
N THR A 550 6.65 -13.41 6.06
CA THR A 550 7.22 -13.86 7.33
C THR A 550 7.81 -12.70 8.13
N VAL A 551 8.62 -11.82 7.55
CA VAL A 551 9.16 -10.66 8.29
C VAL A 551 8.08 -9.69 8.73
N ASN A 552 7.01 -9.50 7.93
CA ASN A 552 5.86 -8.68 8.36
C ASN A 552 5.17 -9.29 9.58
N THR A 553 4.95 -10.61 9.59
CA THR A 553 4.41 -11.32 10.76
C THR A 553 5.35 -11.22 11.96
N LEU A 554 6.66 -11.43 11.77
CA LEU A 554 7.66 -11.31 12.83
C LEU A 554 7.70 -9.90 13.43
N ARG A 555 7.55 -8.86 12.60
CA ARG A 555 7.50 -7.46 13.06
C ARG A 555 6.27 -7.20 13.93
N ILE A 556 5.11 -7.71 13.52
CA ILE A 556 3.87 -7.62 14.30
C ILE A 556 4.00 -8.40 15.62
N LEU A 557 4.63 -9.58 15.61
CA LEU A 557 4.94 -10.35 16.81
C LEU A 557 5.90 -9.59 17.73
N GLY A 558 6.95 -8.96 17.19
CA GLY A 558 7.90 -8.14 17.96
C GLY A 558 7.21 -6.99 18.69
N ARG A 559 6.27 -6.32 18.00
CA ARG A 559 5.40 -5.29 18.61
C ARG A 559 4.59 -5.87 19.77
N TRP A 560 3.97 -7.05 19.60
CA TRP A 560 3.22 -7.71 20.67
C TRP A 560 4.11 -8.08 21.86
N MET A 561 5.34 -8.51 21.61
CA MET A 561 6.35 -8.78 22.64
C MET A 561 6.98 -7.52 23.25
N ARG A 562 6.48 -6.32 22.87
CA ARG A 562 6.95 -5.00 23.31
C ARG A 562 8.44 -4.76 23.04
N MET A 563 8.94 -5.31 21.95
CA MET A 563 10.32 -5.13 21.49
C MET A 563 10.42 -3.96 20.50
N PHE A 564 11.59 -3.31 20.46
CA PHE A 564 11.94 -2.33 19.44
C PHE A 564 12.51 -3.05 18.22
N ALA A 565 11.64 -3.39 17.27
CA ALA A 565 12.05 -3.91 15.99
C ALA A 565 12.76 -2.81 15.18
N ILE A 566 14.03 -3.03 14.83
CA ILE A 566 14.79 -2.10 13.98
C ILE A 566 14.10 -1.93 12.62
N PRO A 567 14.23 -0.77 11.96
CA PRO A 567 13.57 -0.54 10.67
C PRO A 567 14.07 -1.52 9.61
N ASN A 568 15.38 -1.77 9.53
CA ASN A 568 15.94 -2.63 8.50
C ASN A 568 15.59 -4.11 8.72
N GLN A 569 15.52 -4.88 7.63
CA GLN A 569 15.16 -6.30 7.65
C GLN A 569 15.77 -7.05 6.45
N SER A 570 16.00 -8.35 6.63
CA SER A 570 16.57 -9.21 5.58
C SER A 570 15.54 -10.22 5.06
N SER A 571 15.42 -10.36 3.73
CA SER A 571 14.60 -11.40 3.10
C SER A 571 15.35 -12.01 1.94
N ILE A 572 15.76 -13.29 2.09
CA ILE A 572 16.55 -14.00 1.08
C ILE A 572 15.64 -14.84 0.18
N PRO A 573 15.42 -14.45 -1.09
CA PRO A 573 14.70 -15.25 -2.08
C PRO A 573 15.55 -16.43 -2.56
N MET A 574 14.88 -17.50 -3.00
CA MET A 574 15.51 -18.69 -3.58
C MET A 574 16.76 -19.12 -2.80
N ALA A 575 16.63 -19.26 -1.47
CA ALA A 575 17.77 -19.37 -0.57
C ALA A 575 18.74 -20.52 -0.93
N TYR A 576 18.24 -21.60 -1.52
CA TYR A 576 19.06 -22.71 -2.02
C TYR A 576 20.10 -22.31 -3.09
N LYS A 577 19.90 -21.18 -3.79
CA LYS A 577 20.87 -20.62 -4.76
C LYS A 577 21.81 -19.59 -4.15
N GLN A 578 21.64 -19.25 -2.88
CA GLN A 578 22.39 -18.18 -2.22
C GLN A 578 23.44 -18.74 -1.24
N PHE A 579 23.37 -20.03 -0.93
CA PHE A 579 24.33 -20.71 -0.07
C PHE A 579 25.20 -21.66 -0.89
N THR A 580 26.47 -21.76 -0.53
CA THR A 580 27.41 -22.72 -1.12
C THR A 580 27.01 -24.17 -0.78
N GLU A 581 27.58 -25.13 -1.50
CA GLU A 581 27.34 -26.54 -1.24
C GLU A 581 28.02 -26.97 0.07
N PRO A 582 27.58 -28.07 0.73
CA PRO A 582 28.13 -28.51 2.00
C PRO A 582 29.59 -28.96 1.90
N GLU A 583 30.04 -29.30 0.69
CA GLU A 583 31.35 -29.87 0.40
C GLU A 583 32.40 -28.82 0.03
N ASP A 584 32.04 -27.53 0.01
CA ASP A 584 32.93 -26.44 -0.39
C ASP A 584 34.00 -26.10 0.66
N VAL A 585 35.18 -25.69 0.16
CA VAL A 585 36.46 -25.54 0.90
C VAL A 585 36.39 -24.53 2.07
N GLU A 586 35.49 -23.55 2.03
CA GLU A 586 35.31 -22.53 3.09
C GLU A 586 34.36 -22.97 4.23
N GLY A 587 34.36 -24.27 4.56
CA GLY A 587 33.51 -24.87 5.59
C GLY A 587 32.07 -25.16 5.15
N GLY A 588 31.77 -25.06 3.85
CA GLY A 588 30.48 -25.37 3.23
C GLY A 588 29.28 -24.54 3.72
N SER A 589 28.20 -24.51 2.94
CA SER A 589 26.93 -23.86 3.35
C SER A 589 27.04 -22.38 3.77
N ARG A 590 27.90 -21.61 3.10
CA ARG A 590 28.17 -20.18 3.34
C ARG A 590 27.34 -19.27 2.44
N LEU A 591 26.98 -18.09 2.93
CA LEU A 591 26.21 -17.12 2.13
C LEU A 591 27.09 -16.45 1.07
N MET A 592 26.73 -16.62 -0.21
CA MET A 592 27.46 -16.09 -1.35
C MET A 592 27.33 -14.56 -1.47
N PRO A 593 28.33 -13.88 -2.07
CA PRO A 593 28.30 -12.44 -2.29
C PRO A 593 27.08 -12.03 -3.14
N SER A 594 26.23 -11.18 -2.58
CA SER A 594 25.01 -10.67 -3.21
C SER A 594 24.49 -9.45 -2.45
N GLY A 595 23.61 -8.66 -3.06
CA GLY A 595 22.94 -7.56 -2.34
C GLY A 595 22.13 -8.02 -1.12
N ASN A 596 21.65 -9.28 -1.10
CA ASN A 596 20.97 -9.87 0.06
C ASN A 596 21.94 -10.12 1.22
N ARG A 597 23.20 -10.46 0.92
CA ARG A 597 24.26 -10.61 1.91
C ARG A 597 24.63 -9.26 2.50
N ASP A 598 24.77 -8.23 1.67
CA ASP A 598 25.06 -6.87 2.14
C ASP A 598 23.94 -6.35 3.03
N ARG A 599 22.67 -6.59 2.65
CA ARG A 599 21.51 -6.27 3.49
C ARG A 599 21.52 -6.98 4.86
N LEU A 600 22.01 -8.22 4.92
CA LEU A 600 22.15 -8.91 6.21
C LEU A 600 23.18 -8.20 7.11
N VAL A 601 24.30 -7.75 6.53
CA VAL A 601 25.32 -6.97 7.24
C VAL A 601 24.73 -5.66 7.76
N ASP A 602 24.00 -4.92 6.92
CA ASP A 602 23.31 -3.67 7.33
C ASP A 602 22.39 -3.91 8.53
N CYS A 603 21.63 -5.01 8.52
CA CYS A 603 20.71 -5.34 9.61
C CYS A 603 21.44 -5.60 10.92
N MET A 604 22.57 -6.33 10.89
CA MET A 604 23.34 -6.64 12.11
C MET A 604 24.08 -5.41 12.63
N GLU A 605 24.63 -4.59 11.74
CA GLU A 605 25.23 -3.30 12.08
C GLU A 605 24.19 -2.37 12.73
N GLU A 606 23.02 -2.20 12.10
CA GLU A 606 21.95 -1.36 12.62
C GLU A 606 21.46 -1.86 13.98
N PHE A 607 21.29 -3.17 14.12
CA PHE A 607 20.91 -3.80 15.39
C PHE A 607 21.88 -3.42 16.52
N VAL A 608 23.19 -3.52 16.31
CA VAL A 608 24.19 -3.16 17.33
C VAL A 608 24.12 -1.67 17.66
N LYS A 609 24.06 -0.79 16.64
CA LYS A 609 23.93 0.67 16.85
C LYS A 609 22.71 1.01 17.70
N TYR A 610 21.53 0.49 17.35
CA TYR A 610 20.29 0.74 18.09
C TYR A 610 20.35 0.18 19.51
N THR A 611 20.93 -1.02 19.68
CA THR A 611 21.01 -1.64 21.01
C THR A 611 21.92 -0.86 21.94
N LEU A 612 23.07 -0.37 21.46
CA LEU A 612 23.97 0.49 22.24
C LEU A 612 23.28 1.79 22.70
N VAL A 613 22.48 2.41 21.83
CA VAL A 613 21.76 3.65 22.14
C VAL A 613 20.60 3.42 23.10
N MET A 614 19.85 2.32 22.93
CA MET A 614 18.61 2.09 23.67
C MET A 614 18.83 1.45 25.03
N ARG A 615 19.83 0.56 25.17
CA ARG A 615 20.07 -0.24 26.38
C ARG A 615 20.16 0.57 27.68
N PRO A 616 20.87 1.71 27.75
CA PRO A 616 20.94 2.53 28.96
C PRO A 616 19.58 3.12 29.40
N HIS A 617 18.57 3.08 28.52
CA HIS A 617 17.28 3.74 28.70
C HIS A 617 16.09 2.76 28.69
N PHE A 618 16.32 1.44 28.76
CA PHE A 618 15.23 0.45 28.74
C PHE A 618 14.20 0.66 29.86
N ASP A 619 14.65 1.02 31.07
CA ASP A 619 13.74 1.32 32.19
C ASP A 619 12.92 2.59 31.94
N LEU A 620 13.55 3.62 31.37
CA LEU A 620 12.89 4.87 30.99
C LEU A 620 11.79 4.62 29.95
N PHE A 621 12.09 3.84 28.90
CA PHE A 621 11.09 3.49 27.88
C PHE A 621 10.01 2.53 28.41
N GLY A 622 10.30 1.79 29.49
CA GLY A 622 9.36 0.93 30.19
C GLY A 622 8.40 1.67 31.11
N ASP A 623 8.73 2.88 31.56
CA ASP A 623 7.93 3.65 32.52
C ASP A 623 6.70 4.31 31.88
N ARG A 624 5.58 3.58 31.87
CA ARG A 624 4.32 4.01 31.24
C ARG A 624 3.41 4.76 32.20
N TYR A 625 2.85 5.87 31.73
CA TYR A 625 1.84 6.65 32.47
C TYR A 625 0.69 5.79 32.99
N SER A 626 0.10 4.94 32.14
CA SER A 626 -1.04 4.09 32.52
C SER A 626 -0.70 3.08 33.63
N GLU A 627 0.53 2.55 33.64
CA GLU A 627 0.99 1.63 34.69
C GLU A 627 1.23 2.37 36.01
N ARG A 628 1.68 3.63 35.96
CA ARG A 628 1.78 4.50 37.15
C ARG A 628 0.40 4.82 37.73
N GLU A 629 -0.60 5.09 36.89
CA GLU A 629 -1.99 5.28 37.34
C GLU A 629 -2.56 4.03 38.01
N GLU A 630 -2.35 2.86 37.40
CA GLU A 630 -2.83 1.59 37.97
C GLU A 630 -2.23 1.35 39.35
N LYS A 631 -0.92 1.57 39.52
CA LYS A 631 -0.24 1.48 40.82
C LYS A 631 -0.82 2.44 41.86
N ARG A 632 -1.06 3.71 41.49
CA ARG A 632 -1.71 4.70 42.37
C ARG A 632 -3.11 4.25 42.80
N SER A 633 -3.89 3.73 41.87
CA SER A 633 -5.25 3.25 42.16
C SER A 633 -5.27 2.03 43.09
N LYS A 634 -4.30 1.12 42.95
CA LYS A 634 -4.12 -0.04 43.84
C LYS A 634 -3.69 0.39 45.23
N ALA A 635 -2.70 1.27 45.34
CA ALA A 635 -2.26 1.83 46.61
C ALA A 635 -3.42 2.56 47.35
N ALA A 636 -4.21 3.37 46.64
CA ALA A 636 -5.36 4.05 47.23
C ALA A 636 -6.47 3.08 47.69
N LYS A 637 -6.64 1.93 47.02
CA LYS A 637 -7.57 0.88 47.46
C LYS A 637 -7.05 0.14 48.68
N GLU A 638 -5.76 -0.18 48.71
CA GLU A 638 -5.10 -0.85 49.84
C GLU A 638 -5.12 0.04 51.10
N GLU A 639 -4.87 1.34 50.94
CA GLU A 639 -4.95 2.32 52.04
C GLU A 639 -6.38 2.43 52.60
N LYS A 640 -7.39 2.46 51.73
CA LYS A 640 -8.80 2.42 52.14
C LYS A 640 -9.17 1.12 52.86
N LEU A 641 -8.66 -0.02 52.40
CA LEU A 641 -8.90 -1.31 53.03
C LEU A 641 -8.25 -1.40 54.41
N ALA A 642 -6.99 -0.94 54.54
CA ALA A 642 -6.27 -0.88 55.80
C ALA A 642 -6.96 0.06 56.82
N ALA A 643 -7.43 1.22 56.37
CA ALA A 643 -8.22 2.14 57.19
C ALA A 643 -9.52 1.49 57.70
N ALA A 644 -10.24 0.74 56.84
CA ALA A 644 -11.44 0.02 57.23
C ALA A 644 -11.16 -1.13 58.23
N THR A 645 -10.04 -1.83 58.11
CA THR A 645 -9.65 -2.89 59.07
C THR A 645 -9.24 -2.30 60.43
N SER A 646 -8.64 -1.11 60.47
CA SER A 646 -8.28 -0.43 61.73
C SER A 646 -9.49 0.06 62.54
N GLN A 647 -10.64 0.29 61.89
CA GLN A 647 -11.90 0.69 62.54
C GLN A 647 -12.72 -0.51 63.06
N HIS A 648 -12.23 -1.75 62.89
CA HIS A 648 -12.85 -2.99 63.35
C HIS A 648 -11.89 -3.77 64.28
N GLN A 649 -11.30 -3.10 65.27
CA GLN A 649 -10.85 -3.80 66.48
C GLN A 649 -12.03 -3.91 67.45
N PRO A 650 -12.50 -5.12 67.81
CA PRO A 650 -13.51 -5.26 68.86
C PRO A 650 -12.87 -4.91 70.21
N GLU A 651 -13.52 -3.99 70.91
CA GLU A 651 -13.24 -3.66 72.31
C GLU A 651 -13.28 -4.96 73.13
N VAL A 652 -12.14 -5.36 73.68
CA VAL A 652 -12.06 -6.50 74.61
C VAL A 652 -12.77 -6.08 75.89
N VAL A 653 -14.03 -6.46 76.02
CA VAL A 653 -14.83 -6.32 77.24
C VAL A 653 -14.17 -7.16 78.34
N ALA A 654 -13.62 -6.48 79.34
CA ALA A 654 -13.13 -7.11 80.57
C ALA A 654 -14.31 -7.76 81.32
N PRO A 655 -14.18 -8.98 81.88
CA PRO A 655 -15.26 -9.61 82.61
C PRO A 655 -15.42 -8.95 83.98
N ASP A 656 -16.61 -8.41 84.22
CA ASP A 656 -17.00 -7.71 85.44
C ASP A 656 -17.24 -8.72 86.58
N LEU A 657 -16.26 -8.84 87.47
CA LEU A 657 -16.28 -9.70 88.64
C LEU A 657 -16.92 -8.93 89.81
N LYS A 658 -18.26 -8.80 89.82
CA LYS A 658 -19.02 -8.38 91.02
C LYS A 658 -20.53 -8.69 90.93
N LYS A 659 -20.92 -9.60 91.85
CA LYS A 659 -22.22 -9.73 92.55
C LYS A 659 -23.35 -10.57 91.92
N LEU A 660 -23.63 -11.65 92.68
CA LEU A 660 -24.88 -12.38 92.93
C LEU A 660 -25.38 -13.35 91.86
#